data_AF-A0A099WFX4-F1
#
_entry.id   AF-A0A099WFX4-F1
#
_cell.length_a   1.000
_cell.length_b   1.000
_cell.length_c   1.000
_cell.angle_alpha   90.00
_cell.angle_beta   90.00
_cell.angle_gamma   90.00
#
_symmetry.space_group_name_H-M   'P 1'
#
loop_
_entity.id
_entity.type
_entity.pdbx_description
1 polymer ?
#
loop_
_entity_poly.entity_id
_entity_poly.type
_entity_poly.pdbx_seq_one_letter_code
_entity_poly.pdbx_strand_id
1 'polypeptide(L)'
;MKKGLSRLLLVMIAIAMIVSTIPAYEPHAEQGVLPTETTVEGTPEKATDVEGQTNGEQPVKQEVPPAETTVEGVPEQPEVVEEKQETKAPAMKEDVDWVDSYYEGKRMLRSVQDKPEKATIKTVSNGVGTGTGAMNLSWKAMPGATGYKVIIGNGYNYEFFSVGNVTSWTTKGKGIFPTKAELDKGLYRFHTDGKGTEFANDPTQLYENTFKAGTTWTLRGQKKYIVRILAIYTSGDGPTSDITEAVMPPETLPAKPEKSVIKTVSNGAGTGTGYMDISWKAVSGAIDYKVVISNGYNYEYFNTGNVTNWSTKGKKIFPTQAEITNKQYKFHQDGKGVEFASDPRALYENGYQAGSTFGLRNQKKYIVRILAVYPWGDGPTSDITDAVMPIEQMAKPTVTSYRSEDDASTGYLDVSWQPVTDAVSYKIGLFNGFNYQYVNVGKTTNWSTKGKKLWASKTDIANGNYQLHTDGTGSELPMDPMKTYTAANKANPNVNYSDRLFYYTRVVAVFADQESPVSEAEVVTMPLEDLSFADVDSTVSNNQGSFTLKWGGVANAAGYKVWLSDGYLYNGYDVGENYEWTSKDKGIWPTNQEIINGFKGLHHDNKGQELSSNPYEVYQINNPNFANTENYYARITAYDANGETIALQNATRFSLGDSIKEEVPNFETMTNEELGIKEGDYNEDEMEVVEKIYTAVEEIPESVVNSGESKTVEWLEEETGYPVAVTNDEQLQFYVEDPNQISTRGVAGCAIAIGYAIVSFGFPAAKILKLKAAMKALGGATKFAKQFYISYKYYAKKRTKAAALKKTINSIGKNLRSDMKNALMDLLGIAAILEQCR
;
A
#
# COMPACT_ATOMS: atom_id res chain seq x y z
N MET A 1 22.63 19.91 -15.85
CA MET A 1 22.05 19.06 -16.92
C MET A 1 20.55 18.94 -16.70
N LYS A 2 19.70 19.48 -17.59
CA LYS A 2 18.23 19.33 -17.59
C LYS A 2 17.69 19.54 -19.02
N LYS A 3 17.40 18.47 -19.75
CA LYS A 3 16.62 18.44 -21.02
C LYS A 3 16.04 17.04 -21.20
N GLY A 4 14.93 16.91 -21.94
CA GLY A 4 14.65 15.67 -22.68
C GLY A 4 13.63 14.67 -22.12
N LEU A 5 12.71 15.06 -21.22
CA LEU A 5 11.48 14.25 -21.09
C LEU A 5 10.64 14.47 -22.36
N SER A 6 10.57 13.45 -23.23
CA SER A 6 9.88 13.56 -24.51
C SER A 6 8.38 13.82 -24.33
N ARG A 7 7.79 14.69 -25.16
CA ARG A 7 6.33 14.87 -25.21
C ARG A 7 5.61 13.53 -25.47
N LEU A 8 6.25 12.60 -26.18
CA LEU A 8 5.70 11.26 -26.43
C LEU A 8 5.53 10.47 -25.11
N LEU A 9 6.45 10.61 -24.16
CA LEU A 9 6.35 9.94 -22.86
C LEU A 9 5.20 10.52 -22.02
N LEU A 10 5.03 11.86 -22.04
CA LEU A 10 3.91 12.54 -21.39
C LEU A 10 2.56 12.15 -22.00
N VAL A 11 2.48 11.95 -23.33
CA VAL A 11 1.26 11.47 -24.00
C VAL A 11 0.96 10.00 -23.66
N MET A 12 1.97 9.12 -23.60
CA MET A 12 1.76 7.72 -23.16
C MET A 12 1.33 7.64 -21.69
N ILE A 13 1.88 8.49 -20.83
CA ILE A 13 1.46 8.64 -19.41
C ILE A 13 0.02 9.18 -19.32
N ALA A 14 -0.37 10.11 -20.20
CA ALA A 14 -1.76 10.60 -20.26
C ALA A 14 -2.74 9.51 -20.72
N ILE A 15 -2.38 8.71 -21.74
CA ILE A 15 -3.21 7.59 -22.21
C ILE A 15 -3.38 6.53 -21.10
N ALA A 16 -2.33 6.24 -20.34
CA ALA A 16 -2.43 5.35 -19.17
C ALA A 16 -3.34 5.90 -18.04
N MET A 17 -3.45 7.23 -17.90
CA MET A 17 -4.33 7.86 -16.90
C MET A 17 -5.79 8.05 -17.35
N ILE A 18 -6.15 7.70 -18.59
CA ILE A 18 -7.54 7.81 -19.11
C ILE A 18 -8.41 6.59 -18.72
N VAL A 19 -7.82 5.53 -18.16
CA VAL A 19 -8.46 4.24 -17.89
C VAL A 19 -9.49 4.26 -16.73
N SER A 20 -9.52 5.30 -15.89
CA SER A 20 -10.28 5.26 -14.61
C SER A 20 -11.02 6.56 -14.22
N THR A 21 -11.78 7.18 -15.13
CA THR A 21 -12.56 8.42 -14.82
C THR A 21 -13.98 8.19 -14.27
N ILE A 22 -14.34 6.92 -14.03
CA ILE A 22 -15.30 6.52 -12.99
C ILE A 22 -14.50 5.61 -12.05
N PRO A 23 -14.47 5.85 -10.73
CA PRO A 23 -13.83 4.92 -9.81
C PRO A 23 -14.55 3.58 -9.91
N ALA A 24 -13.79 2.49 -10.09
CA ALA A 24 -14.34 1.14 -10.09
C ALA A 24 -14.95 0.89 -8.70
N TYR A 25 -16.29 0.99 -8.61
CA TYR A 25 -17.02 0.77 -7.37
C TYR A 25 -16.72 -0.65 -6.89
N GLU A 26 -16.16 -0.75 -5.68
CA GLU A 26 -15.73 -2.04 -5.16
C GLU A 26 -16.97 -2.89 -4.81
N PRO A 27 -16.93 -4.22 -4.98
CA PRO A 27 -17.96 -5.11 -4.47
C PRO A 27 -18.13 -5.08 -2.94
N HIS A 28 -18.85 -4.08 -2.43
CA HIS A 28 -19.22 -3.86 -1.02
C HIS A 28 -20.15 -4.95 -0.41
N ALA A 29 -20.30 -6.11 -1.05
CA ALA A 29 -21.28 -7.14 -0.73
C ALA A 29 -21.01 -7.94 0.58
N GLU A 30 -19.93 -7.65 1.30
CA GLU A 30 -19.49 -8.41 2.48
C GLU A 30 -19.96 -7.81 3.84
N GLN A 31 -20.63 -6.65 3.86
CA GLN A 31 -21.23 -6.09 5.08
C GLN A 31 -22.65 -6.62 5.36
N GLY A 32 -22.78 -7.92 5.62
CA GLY A 32 -24.06 -8.46 6.09
C GLY A 32 -24.22 -9.98 6.08
N VAL A 33 -23.56 -10.68 7.02
CA VAL A 33 -23.95 -11.93 7.71
C VAL A 33 -22.68 -12.57 8.30
N LEU A 34 -22.68 -12.87 9.60
CA LEU A 34 -21.67 -13.76 10.20
C LEU A 34 -21.99 -15.20 9.77
N PRO A 35 -20.99 -16.02 9.36
CA PRO A 35 -21.25 -17.42 9.10
C PRO A 35 -21.70 -18.11 10.39
N THR A 36 -22.93 -18.62 10.41
CA THR A 36 -23.47 -19.38 11.53
C THR A 36 -22.65 -20.65 11.70
N GLU A 37 -22.07 -20.87 12.90
CA GLU A 37 -21.37 -22.11 13.21
C GLU A 37 -22.35 -23.29 13.14
N THR A 38 -22.22 -24.12 12.10
CA THR A 38 -22.90 -25.42 12.00
C THR A 38 -22.19 -26.43 12.91
N THR A 39 -22.41 -26.29 14.21
CA THR A 39 -21.98 -27.25 15.22
C THR A 39 -22.59 -28.62 14.93
N VAL A 40 -21.78 -29.54 14.41
CA VAL A 40 -22.14 -30.95 14.29
C VAL A 40 -21.95 -31.58 15.68
N GLU A 41 -23.05 -31.98 16.31
CA GLU A 41 -23.00 -32.67 17.61
C GLU A 41 -22.33 -34.04 17.49
N GLY A 42 -21.07 -34.12 17.89
CA GLY A 42 -20.36 -35.39 18.10
C GLY A 42 -20.63 -35.94 19.50
N THR A 43 -21.43 -36.99 19.60
CA THR A 43 -21.74 -37.69 20.87
C THR A 43 -20.45 -38.21 21.53
N PRO A 44 -20.16 -37.90 22.81
CA PRO A 44 -18.96 -38.36 23.48
C PRO A 44 -19.10 -39.79 24.01
N GLU A 45 -18.26 -40.71 23.51
CA GLU A 45 -18.04 -42.03 24.15
C GLU A 45 -17.08 -41.95 25.34
N LYS A 46 -17.06 -43.00 26.17
CA LYS A 46 -16.70 -42.90 27.59
C LYS A 46 -15.47 -43.73 27.98
N ALA A 47 -14.46 -43.01 28.46
CA ALA A 47 -13.38 -43.36 29.41
C ALA A 47 -12.95 -44.83 29.64
N THR A 48 -11.64 -45.05 29.65
CA THR A 48 -10.97 -46.01 30.57
C THR A 48 -9.74 -45.35 31.20
N ASP A 49 -9.62 -45.45 32.53
CA ASP A 49 -8.51 -44.91 33.33
C ASP A 49 -7.46 -45.97 33.67
N VAL A 50 -6.21 -45.55 33.92
CA VAL A 50 -5.23 -46.30 34.74
C VAL A 50 -4.39 -45.30 35.55
N GLU A 51 -4.17 -45.59 36.84
CA GLU A 51 -3.44 -44.73 37.81
C GLU A 51 -1.91 -44.97 37.82
N GLY A 52 -1.13 -44.07 38.44
CA GLY A 52 0.34 -44.20 38.56
C GLY A 52 0.96 -43.29 39.62
N GLN A 53 1.08 -43.79 40.85
CA GLN A 53 1.32 -43.07 42.11
C GLN A 53 2.58 -42.18 42.25
N THR A 54 2.37 -41.14 43.06
CA THR A 54 3.28 -40.31 43.88
C THR A 54 4.56 -40.94 44.47
N ASN A 55 5.61 -40.11 44.63
CA ASN A 55 6.32 -39.93 45.92
C ASN A 55 7.13 -38.60 45.95
N GLY A 56 7.69 -38.20 47.10
CA GLY A 56 8.30 -36.86 47.30
C GLY A 56 9.50 -36.79 48.27
N GLU A 57 9.45 -35.82 49.20
CA GLU A 57 10.47 -35.42 50.21
C GLU A 57 11.58 -34.44 49.77
N GLN A 58 12.35 -33.94 50.76
CA GLN A 58 13.01 -32.61 50.78
C GLN A 58 14.48 -32.66 51.31
N PRO A 59 15.24 -31.54 51.40
CA PRO A 59 16.70 -31.55 51.23
C PRO A 59 17.55 -31.68 52.51
N VAL A 60 18.84 -31.99 52.31
CA VAL A 60 19.89 -32.01 53.34
C VAL A 60 20.91 -30.87 53.12
N LYS A 61 21.46 -30.33 54.21
CA LYS A 61 22.59 -29.38 54.24
C LYS A 61 23.85 -30.03 54.80
N GLN A 62 25.03 -29.60 54.33
CA GLN A 62 26.31 -29.50 55.05
C GLN A 62 27.20 -28.58 54.18
N GLU A 63 27.79 -27.47 54.63
CA GLU A 63 28.76 -27.20 55.72
C GLU A 63 30.24 -27.33 55.30
N VAL A 64 31.09 -26.48 55.90
CA VAL A 64 32.47 -26.17 55.49
C VAL A 64 33.39 -26.29 56.70
N PRO A 65 34.62 -26.82 56.56
CA PRO A 65 35.80 -26.18 57.19
C PRO A 65 37.09 -26.34 56.29
N PRO A 66 38.35 -26.04 56.73
CA PRO A 66 38.90 -24.67 56.72
C PRO A 66 40.42 -24.52 56.36
N ALA A 67 40.95 -23.29 56.51
CA ALA A 67 42.27 -22.92 57.12
C ALA A 67 43.57 -22.66 56.28
N GLU A 68 44.07 -21.41 56.39
CA GLU A 68 45.38 -20.97 56.98
C GLU A 68 46.69 -20.62 56.19
N THR A 69 47.42 -19.61 56.76
CA THR A 69 48.83 -19.12 56.58
C THR A 69 49.27 -18.42 55.25
N THR A 70 50.42 -17.70 55.09
CA THR A 70 51.14 -16.56 55.79
C THR A 70 52.68 -16.75 55.80
N VAL A 71 53.63 -15.77 55.66
CA VAL A 71 53.68 -14.28 55.54
C VAL A 71 54.92 -13.83 54.66
N GLU A 72 55.24 -12.52 54.64
CA GLU A 72 56.60 -11.87 54.55
C GLU A 72 57.25 -11.39 53.21
N GLY A 73 57.98 -10.25 53.28
CA GLY A 73 58.93 -9.73 52.25
C GLY A 73 58.87 -8.22 51.90
N VAL A 74 59.83 -7.40 52.38
CA VAL A 74 60.01 -5.92 52.15
C VAL A 74 61.53 -5.60 52.26
N PRO A 75 62.23 -4.78 51.39
CA PRO A 75 62.34 -3.31 51.60
C PRO A 75 62.78 -2.34 50.44
N GLU A 76 62.59 -1.02 50.72
CA GLU A 76 63.44 0.18 50.43
C GLU A 76 63.57 0.92 49.06
N GLN A 77 64.03 2.20 49.15
CA GLN A 77 64.18 3.25 48.11
C GLN A 77 65.66 3.70 47.94
N PRO A 78 66.02 4.48 46.87
CA PRO A 78 66.15 5.95 46.94
C PRO A 78 65.80 6.68 45.60
N GLU A 79 66.37 7.84 45.23
CA GLU A 79 66.03 9.24 45.61
C GLU A 79 66.66 10.25 44.59
N VAL A 80 66.49 11.58 44.76
CA VAL A 80 67.24 12.73 44.12
C VAL A 80 66.85 13.09 42.65
N VAL A 81 67.07 14.31 42.09
CA VAL A 81 66.57 15.72 42.34
C VAL A 81 67.18 16.68 41.26
N GLU A 82 66.83 17.99 41.23
CA GLU A 82 67.40 19.15 40.47
C GLU A 82 66.71 19.63 39.15
N GLU A 83 66.81 20.89 38.67
CA GLU A 83 66.78 22.24 39.33
C GLU A 83 66.36 23.41 38.37
N LYS A 84 65.60 24.38 38.93
CA LYS A 84 65.64 25.87 38.89
C LYS A 84 65.69 26.81 37.64
N GLN A 85 64.96 27.95 37.85
CA GLN A 85 65.17 29.37 37.46
C GLN A 85 65.10 29.81 35.96
N GLU A 86 64.50 30.93 35.48
CA GLU A 86 63.77 32.13 35.99
C GLU A 86 64.50 33.49 35.71
N THR A 87 63.87 34.45 34.98
CA THR A 87 63.63 35.87 35.37
C THR A 87 63.17 36.84 34.24
N LYS A 88 62.35 37.86 34.63
CA LYS A 88 62.11 39.22 34.04
C LYS A 88 61.20 39.44 32.80
N ALA A 89 60.43 40.55 32.88
CA ALA A 89 59.65 41.28 31.85
C ALA A 89 59.56 42.77 32.31
N PRO A 90 59.27 43.79 31.44
CA PRO A 90 57.87 44.23 31.21
C PRO A 90 57.58 45.04 29.88
N ALA A 91 56.32 45.53 29.76
CA ALA A 91 55.79 46.65 28.92
C ALA A 91 55.03 46.33 27.60
N MET A 92 54.14 47.27 27.19
CA MET A 92 53.22 47.24 26.02
C MET A 92 53.68 48.26 24.94
N LYS A 93 53.16 48.33 23.69
CA LYS A 93 51.92 47.82 23.06
C LYS A 93 52.07 47.73 21.52
N GLU A 94 51.26 46.86 20.87
CA GLU A 94 50.84 46.89 19.43
C GLU A 94 51.85 47.22 18.31
N ASP A 95 52.24 46.22 17.52
CA ASP A 95 51.87 46.11 16.09
C ASP A 95 52.08 44.65 15.59
N VAL A 96 51.68 44.32 14.36
CA VAL A 96 51.61 42.93 13.85
C VAL A 96 52.81 42.53 12.99
N ASP A 97 53.58 41.49 13.41
CA ASP A 97 53.98 40.39 12.51
C ASP A 97 54.50 39.13 13.27
N TRP A 98 54.83 38.06 12.53
CA TRP A 98 55.10 36.68 13.02
C TRP A 98 56.49 36.40 13.66
N VAL A 99 56.52 35.53 14.70
CA VAL A 99 57.09 34.14 14.80
C VAL A 99 57.58 33.83 16.25
N ASP A 100 57.41 32.57 16.69
CA ASP A 100 58.13 31.84 17.79
C ASP A 100 57.61 31.91 19.25
N SER A 101 58.32 31.22 20.15
CA SER A 101 57.75 30.37 21.23
C SER A 101 58.24 30.67 22.68
N TYR A 102 57.85 29.77 23.62
CA TYR A 102 58.07 29.73 25.08
C TYR A 102 57.17 30.58 26.01
N TYR A 103 56.49 29.87 26.95
CA TYR A 103 55.86 30.27 28.23
C TYR A 103 55.12 31.62 28.35
N GLU A 104 53.79 31.64 28.50
CA GLU A 104 53.06 31.43 29.77
C GLU A 104 53.52 32.30 30.97
N GLY A 105 52.65 33.23 31.40
CA GLY A 105 52.92 34.19 32.49
C GLY A 105 51.74 34.47 33.43
N LYS A 106 51.15 33.41 33.99
CA LYS A 106 50.18 33.38 35.12
C LYS A 106 49.52 34.71 35.55
N ARG A 107 48.32 35.00 34.99
CA ARG A 107 47.27 35.61 35.82
C ARG A 107 46.76 34.55 36.79
N MET A 108 46.76 34.85 38.09
CA MET A 108 46.23 33.97 39.15
C MET A 108 44.69 33.94 39.09
N LEU A 109 44.13 33.26 38.10
CA LEU A 109 42.76 32.76 38.17
C LEU A 109 42.72 31.72 39.29
N ARG A 110 41.96 32.00 40.36
CA ARG A 110 41.55 30.93 41.28
C ARG A 110 40.75 29.93 40.46
N SER A 111 41.11 28.66 40.53
CA SER A 111 40.26 27.60 40.00
C SER A 111 38.88 27.72 40.65
N VAL A 112 37.84 27.91 39.84
CA VAL A 112 36.46 27.71 40.30
C VAL A 112 36.35 26.21 40.50
N GLN A 113 36.49 25.78 41.76
CA GLN A 113 36.47 24.37 42.11
C GLN A 113 35.06 23.82 41.84
N ASP A 114 34.97 22.78 41.01
CA ASP A 114 33.67 22.22 40.63
C ASP A 114 32.89 21.74 41.87
N LYS A 115 31.57 22.00 41.86
CA LYS A 115 30.65 21.47 42.86
C LYS A 115 30.26 20.03 42.50
N PRO A 116 30.02 19.14 43.49
CA PRO A 116 29.45 17.83 43.20
C PRO A 116 28.11 17.93 42.47
N GLU A 117 27.85 16.98 41.58
CA GLU A 117 26.51 16.76 41.04
C GLU A 117 25.50 16.43 42.16
N LYS A 118 24.20 16.52 41.86
CA LYS A 118 23.16 16.07 42.79
C LYS A 118 23.35 14.58 43.12
N ALA A 119 23.10 14.21 44.37
CA ALA A 119 23.10 12.81 44.76
C ALA A 119 21.92 12.08 44.10
N THR A 120 22.12 10.80 43.78
CA THR A 120 20.99 9.87 43.61
C THR A 120 20.59 9.40 45.01
N ILE A 121 19.31 9.54 45.37
CA ILE A 121 18.78 9.10 46.66
C ILE A 121 17.70 8.06 46.42
N LYS A 122 17.84 6.89 47.05
CA LYS A 122 16.80 5.84 47.12
C LYS A 122 16.32 5.73 48.56
N THR A 123 15.09 6.16 48.80
CA THR A 123 14.43 6.06 50.11
C THR A 123 13.75 4.71 50.27
N VAL A 124 13.74 4.18 51.49
CA VAL A 124 13.07 2.91 51.85
C VAL A 124 12.31 3.09 53.15
N SER A 125 11.10 2.53 53.22
CA SER A 125 10.35 2.39 54.48
C SER A 125 10.91 1.24 55.31
N ASN A 126 10.92 1.37 56.64
CA ASN A 126 11.31 0.29 57.56
C ASN A 126 10.17 -0.71 57.82
N GLY A 127 8.96 -0.46 57.32
CA GLY A 127 7.80 -1.36 57.40
C GLY A 127 6.65 -0.81 58.24
N VAL A 128 5.57 -1.60 58.32
CA VAL A 128 4.33 -1.26 59.02
C VAL A 128 4.54 -1.13 60.53
N GLY A 129 4.01 -0.06 61.12
CA GLY A 129 4.12 0.27 62.54
C GLY A 129 5.45 0.89 62.98
N THR A 130 6.37 1.19 62.04
CA THR A 130 7.71 1.70 62.37
C THR A 130 7.84 3.23 62.34
N GLY A 131 6.89 3.93 61.71
CA GLY A 131 6.90 5.38 61.50
C GLY A 131 8.06 5.92 60.66
N THR A 132 8.97 5.06 60.18
CA THR A 132 10.33 5.45 59.78
C THR A 132 10.83 4.78 58.50
N GLY A 133 11.92 5.32 57.98
CA GLY A 133 12.61 4.87 56.79
C GLY A 133 14.07 5.37 56.76
N ALA A 134 14.78 5.02 55.68
CA ALA A 134 16.17 5.39 55.48
C ALA A 134 16.43 5.95 54.08
N MET A 135 17.33 6.93 53.99
CA MET A 135 17.89 7.42 52.73
C MET A 135 19.18 6.64 52.41
N ASN A 136 19.26 6.07 51.21
CA ASN A 136 20.49 5.51 50.65
C ASN A 136 20.95 6.44 49.52
N LEU A 137 22.15 7.00 49.65
CA LEU A 137 22.67 8.06 48.80
C LEU A 137 23.89 7.58 48.02
N SER A 138 24.02 8.03 46.78
CA SER A 138 25.23 7.88 45.97
C SER A 138 25.50 9.12 45.12
N TRP A 139 26.77 9.39 44.83
CA TRP A 139 27.24 10.53 44.04
C TRP A 139 28.50 10.16 43.24
N LYS A 140 28.82 10.95 42.20
CA LYS A 140 30.08 10.78 41.46
C LYS A 140 31.26 11.21 42.33
N ALA A 141 32.41 10.55 42.16
CA ALA A 141 33.66 10.98 42.77
C ALA A 141 34.11 12.32 42.17
N MET A 142 34.58 13.24 43.02
CA MET A 142 35.21 14.48 42.62
C MET A 142 36.74 14.28 42.52
N PRO A 143 37.40 14.68 41.41
CA PRO A 143 38.85 14.57 41.27
C PRO A 143 39.60 15.29 42.39
N GLY A 144 40.52 14.59 43.07
CA GLY A 144 41.34 15.14 44.15
C GLY A 144 40.65 15.28 45.52
N ALA A 145 39.39 14.85 45.67
CA ALA A 145 38.73 14.87 46.98
C ALA A 145 39.32 13.82 47.95
N THR A 146 39.55 14.25 49.19
CA THR A 146 40.07 13.41 50.29
C THR A 146 38.98 12.91 51.23
N GLY A 147 37.75 13.41 51.10
CA GLY A 147 36.58 12.97 51.85
C GLY A 147 35.30 13.68 51.43
N TYR A 148 34.17 13.35 52.05
CA TYR A 148 32.88 13.99 51.80
C TYR A 148 32.12 14.30 53.09
N LYS A 149 31.24 15.30 53.00
CA LYS A 149 30.17 15.57 53.98
C LYS A 149 28.81 15.38 53.29
N VAL A 150 27.93 14.61 53.92
CA VAL A 150 26.50 14.60 53.60
C VAL A 150 25.84 15.69 54.44
N ILE A 151 25.03 16.54 53.82
CA ILE A 151 24.48 17.74 54.43
C ILE A 151 22.96 17.69 54.36
N ILE A 152 22.28 17.58 55.50
CA ILE A 152 20.82 17.39 55.58
C ILE A 152 20.19 18.62 56.25
N GLY A 153 19.11 19.15 55.69
CA GLY A 153 18.35 20.26 56.30
C GLY A 153 17.41 19.77 57.40
N ASN A 154 17.55 20.28 58.62
CA ASN A 154 16.65 19.98 59.74
C ASN A 154 15.38 20.89 59.77
N GLY A 155 15.34 21.95 58.94
CA GLY A 155 14.29 22.97 58.90
C GLY A 155 14.62 24.28 59.62
N TYR A 156 15.71 24.32 60.38
CA TYR A 156 16.30 25.50 61.00
C TYR A 156 17.64 25.85 60.32
N ASN A 157 18.49 24.83 60.12
CA ASN A 157 19.80 24.92 59.52
C ASN A 157 20.17 23.60 58.80
N TYR A 158 21.22 23.65 57.98
CA TYR A 158 21.88 22.44 57.50
C TYR A 158 22.73 21.83 58.62
N GLU A 159 22.70 20.50 58.74
CA GLU A 159 23.57 19.71 59.60
C GLU A 159 24.50 18.82 58.76
N PHE A 160 25.72 18.58 59.25
CA PHE A 160 26.84 18.09 58.45
C PHE A 160 27.37 16.77 59.02
N PHE A 161 27.31 15.71 58.21
CA PHE A 161 27.80 14.38 58.57
C PHE A 161 29.03 14.06 57.72
N SER A 162 30.22 14.00 58.34
CA SER A 162 31.44 13.57 57.66
C SER A 162 31.40 12.07 57.39
N VAL A 163 31.58 11.63 56.14
CA VAL A 163 31.41 10.22 55.73
C VAL A 163 32.69 9.54 55.25
N GLY A 164 33.83 10.26 55.25
CA GLY A 164 35.10 9.76 54.72
C GLY A 164 35.17 9.83 53.19
N ASN A 165 36.16 9.18 52.58
CA ASN A 165 36.33 9.15 51.12
C ASN A 165 35.48 8.03 50.49
N VAL A 166 34.16 8.26 50.45
CA VAL A 166 33.17 7.33 49.88
C VAL A 166 32.28 8.05 48.88
N THR A 167 31.77 7.32 47.89
CA THR A 167 30.80 7.79 46.88
C THR A 167 29.37 7.36 47.19
N SER A 168 29.14 6.72 48.34
CA SER A 168 27.83 6.32 48.82
C SER A 168 27.76 6.30 50.35
N TRP A 169 26.56 6.55 50.89
CA TRP A 169 26.29 6.51 52.32
C TRP A 169 24.81 6.21 52.59
N THR A 170 24.49 5.70 53.78
CA THR A 170 23.12 5.43 54.19
C THR A 170 22.86 5.95 55.60
N THR A 171 21.65 6.47 55.81
CA THR A 171 21.15 6.83 57.14
C THR A 171 20.74 5.61 57.96
N LYS A 172 20.68 4.42 57.34
CA LYS A 172 20.20 3.20 58.00
C LYS A 172 21.13 2.74 59.11
N GLY A 173 20.56 2.51 60.29
CA GLY A 173 21.28 2.10 61.49
C GLY A 173 22.19 3.19 62.04
N LYS A 174 21.87 4.47 61.80
CA LYS A 174 22.70 5.61 62.25
C LYS A 174 22.14 6.35 63.46
N GLY A 175 20.85 6.20 63.78
CA GLY A 175 20.24 6.83 64.96
C GLY A 175 20.40 8.35 64.98
N ILE A 176 20.19 9.02 63.82
CA ILE A 176 20.46 10.45 63.64
C ILE A 176 19.21 11.35 63.65
N PHE A 177 18.00 10.78 63.63
CA PHE A 177 16.76 11.55 63.72
C PHE A 177 16.33 11.74 65.19
N PRO A 178 15.65 12.84 65.60
CA PRO A 178 15.26 13.00 67.00
C PRO A 178 14.19 11.97 67.38
N THR A 179 14.25 11.43 68.61
CA THR A 179 13.24 10.47 69.05
C THR A 179 11.86 11.13 69.17
N LYS A 180 10.78 10.33 69.14
CA LYS A 180 9.41 10.83 69.32
C LYS A 180 9.25 11.68 70.60
N ALA A 181 9.88 11.25 71.69
CA ALA A 181 9.85 11.95 72.98
C ALA A 181 10.67 13.25 73.02
N GLU A 182 11.51 13.51 72.02
CA GLU A 182 12.25 14.77 71.83
C GLU A 182 11.49 15.69 70.87
N LEU A 183 10.91 15.15 69.79
CA LEU A 183 9.98 15.86 68.91
C LEU A 183 8.78 16.42 69.70
N ASP A 184 8.22 15.63 70.62
CA ASP A 184 7.09 16.06 71.47
C ASP A 184 7.48 17.16 72.48
N LYS A 185 8.78 17.34 72.76
CA LYS A 185 9.33 18.46 73.56
C LYS A 185 9.70 19.67 72.71
N GLY A 186 9.41 19.67 71.41
CA GLY A 186 9.76 20.75 70.49
C GLY A 186 11.21 20.72 69.99
N LEU A 187 11.96 19.63 70.22
CA LEU A 187 13.33 19.50 69.71
C LEU A 187 13.34 19.11 68.23
N TYR A 188 14.43 19.45 67.53
CA TYR A 188 14.52 19.37 66.08
C TYR A 188 15.93 19.14 65.50
N ARG A 189 16.96 19.03 66.35
CA ARG A 189 18.35 18.83 65.89
C ARG A 189 18.63 17.35 65.67
N PHE A 190 19.36 17.02 64.61
CA PHE A 190 19.79 15.65 64.37
C PHE A 190 20.85 15.22 65.39
N HIS A 191 20.89 13.92 65.67
CA HIS A 191 21.89 13.34 66.55
C HIS A 191 23.18 13.07 65.77
N THR A 192 24.32 13.37 66.38
CA THR A 192 25.65 12.95 65.91
C THR A 192 26.26 11.88 66.81
N ASP A 193 25.59 11.52 67.91
CA ASP A 193 25.99 10.52 68.89
C ASP A 193 25.29 9.16 68.73
N GLY A 194 24.43 9.03 67.71
CA GLY A 194 23.71 7.80 67.36
C GLY A 194 22.58 7.40 68.31
N LYS A 195 22.17 8.27 69.26
CA LYS A 195 21.12 7.96 70.25
C LYS A 195 19.69 8.25 69.77
N GLY A 196 19.53 8.82 68.58
CA GLY A 196 18.25 9.09 67.95
C GLY A 196 17.64 7.87 67.25
N THR A 197 16.63 8.09 66.42
CA THR A 197 15.98 7.04 65.60
C THR A 197 16.44 7.07 64.14
N GLU A 198 15.90 6.14 63.36
CA GLU A 198 15.78 6.28 61.91
C GLU A 198 14.90 7.48 61.55
N PHE A 199 15.02 7.98 60.32
CA PHE A 199 14.26 9.15 59.83
C PHE A 199 12.76 8.85 59.77
N ALA A 200 11.92 9.78 60.20
CA ALA A 200 10.47 9.64 60.07
C ALA A 200 10.02 9.63 58.60
N ASN A 201 8.98 8.86 58.30
CA ASN A 201 8.34 8.85 56.98
C ASN A 201 7.59 10.16 56.68
N ASP A 202 7.22 10.93 57.72
CA ASP A 202 6.68 12.29 57.60
C ASP A 202 7.48 13.28 58.48
N PRO A 203 8.31 14.16 57.89
CA PRO A 203 9.08 15.16 58.63
C PRO A 203 8.26 16.35 59.15
N THR A 204 6.94 16.44 58.91
CA THR A 204 6.15 17.64 59.22
C THR A 204 6.28 18.08 60.69
N GLN A 205 6.39 17.15 61.65
CA GLN A 205 6.58 17.50 63.07
C GLN A 205 7.96 18.12 63.36
N LEU A 206 9.01 17.68 62.66
CA LEU A 206 10.36 18.26 62.76
C LEU A 206 10.32 19.74 62.31
N TYR A 207 9.72 19.99 61.15
CA TYR A 207 9.66 21.33 60.56
C TYR A 207 8.64 22.26 61.25
N GLU A 208 7.63 21.72 61.93
CA GLU A 208 6.76 22.49 62.82
C GLU A 208 7.51 22.92 64.09
N ASN A 209 8.43 22.08 64.60
CA ASN A 209 9.29 22.43 65.73
C ASN A 209 10.30 23.52 65.35
N THR A 210 10.94 23.44 64.17
CA THR A 210 11.85 24.50 63.71
C THR A 210 11.13 25.82 63.44
N PHE A 211 9.88 25.76 62.97
CA PHE A 211 9.03 26.95 62.81
C PHE A 211 8.73 27.61 64.17
N LYS A 212 8.33 26.83 65.18
CA LYS A 212 8.10 27.32 66.56
C LYS A 212 9.37 27.85 67.22
N ALA A 213 10.55 27.34 66.83
CA ALA A 213 11.85 27.85 67.25
C ALA A 213 12.29 29.16 66.53
N GLY A 214 11.47 29.70 65.62
CA GLY A 214 11.72 30.99 64.96
C GLY A 214 12.62 30.92 63.72
N THR A 215 12.65 29.79 63.00
CA THR A 215 13.36 29.71 61.72
C THR A 215 12.76 30.66 60.67
N THR A 216 13.61 31.31 59.88
CA THR A 216 13.22 31.99 58.63
C THR A 216 13.23 31.05 57.42
N TRP A 217 13.69 29.81 57.60
CA TRP A 217 13.84 28.81 56.53
C TRP A 217 12.61 27.89 56.46
N THR A 218 11.70 28.19 55.55
CA THR A 218 10.33 27.67 55.56
C THR A 218 10.17 26.26 54.96
N LEU A 219 10.74 25.24 55.62
CA LEU A 219 10.38 23.83 55.37
C LEU A 219 9.07 23.40 56.06
N ARG A 220 8.38 24.31 56.77
CA ARG A 220 7.10 24.04 57.45
C ARG A 220 6.08 23.39 56.49
N GLY A 221 5.50 22.26 56.90
CA GLY A 221 4.52 21.50 56.11
C GLY A 221 5.08 20.72 54.91
N GLN A 222 6.39 20.72 54.68
CA GLN A 222 7.02 19.90 53.64
C GLN A 222 7.13 18.44 54.09
N LYS A 223 6.71 17.49 53.24
CA LYS A 223 6.84 16.03 53.48
C LYS A 223 8.10 15.43 52.87
N LYS A 224 9.16 16.23 52.72
CA LYS A 224 10.40 15.86 52.04
C LYS A 224 11.63 16.35 52.80
N TYR A 225 12.68 15.54 52.79
CA TYR A 225 14.01 15.94 53.23
C TYR A 225 14.75 16.65 52.09
N ILE A 226 15.70 17.51 52.45
CA ILE A 226 16.61 18.14 51.50
C ILE A 226 18.04 17.81 51.86
N VAL A 227 18.81 17.36 50.87
CA VAL A 227 20.19 16.88 51.04
C VAL A 227 21.11 17.52 50.00
N ARG A 228 22.35 17.79 50.40
CA ARG A 228 23.47 18.14 49.53
C ARG A 228 24.69 17.28 49.85
N ILE A 229 25.60 17.16 48.90
CA ILE A 229 26.94 16.59 49.09
C ILE A 229 27.97 17.71 49.03
N LEU A 230 29.01 17.63 49.86
CA LEU A 230 30.19 18.49 49.79
C LEU A 230 31.44 17.61 49.73
N ALA A 231 32.36 17.96 48.83
CA ALA A 231 33.68 17.33 48.75
C ALA A 231 34.68 18.08 49.63
N ILE A 232 35.46 17.32 50.41
CA ILE A 232 36.57 17.79 51.23
C ILE A 232 37.85 17.55 50.43
N TYR A 233 38.77 18.52 50.47
CA TYR A 233 40.07 18.48 49.82
C TYR A 233 41.18 18.76 50.84
N THR A 234 42.45 18.58 50.46
CA THR A 234 43.60 18.99 51.29
C THR A 234 43.61 20.50 51.61
N SER A 235 42.98 21.32 50.75
CA SER A 235 42.78 22.76 50.94
C SER A 235 41.54 23.12 51.80
N GLY A 236 40.78 22.14 52.29
CA GLY A 236 39.55 22.34 53.06
C GLY A 236 38.26 21.95 52.32
N ASP A 237 37.13 22.47 52.80
CA ASP A 237 35.80 22.21 52.26
C ASP A 237 35.60 22.91 50.90
N GLY A 238 35.21 22.14 49.87
CA GLY A 238 34.78 22.67 48.57
C GLY A 238 33.30 23.10 48.55
N PRO A 239 32.77 23.53 47.39
CA PRO A 239 31.37 23.93 47.28
C PRO A 239 30.39 22.75 47.39
N THR A 240 29.18 23.03 47.89
CA THR A 240 28.09 22.03 47.98
C THR A 240 27.44 21.77 46.63
N SER A 241 26.94 20.55 46.42
CA SER A 241 25.99 20.23 45.37
C SER A 241 24.73 21.09 45.44
N ASP A 242 23.95 21.09 44.35
CA ASP A 242 22.58 21.58 44.41
C ASP A 242 21.70 20.69 45.31
N ILE A 243 20.56 21.22 45.74
CA ILE A 243 19.60 20.48 46.58
C ILE A 243 19.06 19.27 45.82
N THR A 244 19.18 18.12 46.46
CA THR A 244 18.43 16.90 46.13
C THR A 244 17.29 16.77 47.14
N GLU A 245 16.07 16.54 46.66
CA GLU A 245 14.90 16.33 47.52
C GLU A 245 14.63 14.83 47.68
N ALA A 246 14.20 14.40 48.86
CA ALA A 246 13.94 13.01 49.17
C ALA A 246 12.62 12.85 49.94
N VAL A 247 11.63 12.21 49.32
CA VAL A 247 10.38 11.80 49.98
C VAL A 247 10.55 10.38 50.48
N MET A 248 10.15 10.09 51.72
CA MET A 248 10.13 8.71 52.23
C MET A 248 8.87 7.98 51.72
N PRO A 249 8.93 6.67 51.45
CA PRO A 249 7.74 5.90 51.13
C PRO A 249 6.81 5.80 52.36
N PRO A 250 5.49 5.61 52.14
CA PRO A 250 4.58 5.23 53.22
C PRO A 250 4.98 3.87 53.82
N GLU A 251 4.48 3.59 55.04
CA GLU A 251 4.65 2.30 55.69
C GLU A 251 4.13 1.13 54.84
N THR A 252 2.89 1.28 54.35
CA THR A 252 2.27 0.37 53.39
C THR A 252 2.48 0.92 51.99
N LEU A 253 3.32 0.24 51.20
CA LEU A 253 3.50 0.61 49.79
C LEU A 253 2.20 0.40 48.99
N PRO A 254 1.91 1.27 47.99
CA PRO A 254 0.77 1.08 47.10
C PRO A 254 0.79 -0.27 46.37
N ALA A 255 -0.40 -0.80 46.08
CA ALA A 255 -0.54 -1.98 45.24
C ALA A 255 0.05 -1.75 43.84
N LYS A 256 0.53 -2.84 43.21
CA LYS A 256 0.93 -2.82 41.81
C LYS A 256 -0.25 -2.44 40.90
N PRO A 257 -0.04 -1.76 39.76
CA PRO A 257 -1.09 -1.55 38.78
C PRO A 257 -1.71 -2.87 38.32
N GLU A 258 -3.00 -2.83 37.98
CA GLU A 258 -3.66 -3.94 37.27
C GLU A 258 -3.00 -4.16 35.90
N LYS A 259 -3.31 -5.29 35.24
CA LYS A 259 -2.90 -5.53 33.85
C LYS A 259 -3.45 -4.42 32.95
N SER A 260 -2.63 -3.99 31.97
CA SER A 260 -3.11 -3.11 30.92
C SER A 260 -4.03 -3.84 29.95
N VAL A 261 -4.98 -3.10 29.37
CA VAL A 261 -5.70 -3.50 28.16
C VAL A 261 -4.93 -2.96 26.96
N ILE A 262 -4.66 -3.81 25.98
CA ILE A 262 -3.90 -3.45 24.78
C ILE A 262 -4.74 -3.77 23.55
N LYS A 263 -4.89 -2.79 22.65
CA LYS A 263 -5.40 -2.99 21.30
C LYS A 263 -4.21 -2.86 20.33
N THR A 264 -4.04 -3.85 19.46
CA THR A 264 -3.02 -3.84 18.42
C THR A 264 -3.65 -3.53 17.06
N VAL A 265 -2.91 -2.83 16.20
CA VAL A 265 -3.40 -2.35 14.90
C VAL A 265 -2.27 -2.43 13.87
N SER A 266 -2.54 -3.01 12.69
CA SER A 266 -1.62 -3.02 11.55
C SER A 266 -1.52 -1.63 10.90
N ASN A 267 -0.36 -1.29 10.34
CA ASN A 267 -0.17 -0.07 9.55
C ASN A 267 -0.67 -0.18 8.10
N GLY A 268 -1.18 -1.35 7.68
CA GLY A 268 -1.70 -1.62 6.34
C GLY A 268 -0.96 -2.73 5.62
N ALA A 269 -1.46 -3.10 4.43
CA ALA A 269 -0.95 -4.21 3.64
C ALA A 269 0.52 -4.02 3.21
N GLY A 270 1.35 -5.05 3.44
CA GLY A 270 2.76 -5.07 3.03
C GLY A 270 3.66 -4.10 3.79
N THR A 271 3.26 -3.65 4.98
CA THR A 271 4.05 -2.70 5.79
C THR A 271 5.00 -3.39 6.77
N GLY A 272 4.79 -4.68 7.07
CA GLY A 272 5.58 -5.44 8.04
C GLY A 272 5.42 -4.96 9.49
N THR A 273 4.49 -4.03 9.77
CA THR A 273 4.43 -3.31 11.05
C THR A 273 3.02 -3.00 11.56
N GLY A 274 2.95 -2.74 12.87
CA GLY A 274 1.78 -2.23 13.56
C GLY A 274 2.13 -1.38 14.79
N TYR A 275 1.12 -1.03 15.57
CA TYR A 275 1.25 -0.27 16.80
C TYR A 275 0.34 -0.81 17.91
N MET A 276 0.64 -0.43 19.16
CA MET A 276 -0.08 -0.80 20.37
C MET A 276 -0.70 0.44 21.01
N ASP A 277 -2.03 0.45 21.15
CA ASP A 277 -2.77 1.37 22.01
C ASP A 277 -2.94 0.70 23.38
N ILE A 278 -2.28 1.25 24.40
CA ILE A 278 -2.14 0.64 25.73
C ILE A 278 -2.89 1.50 26.75
N SER A 279 -3.71 0.88 27.60
CA SER A 279 -4.50 1.59 28.63
C SER A 279 -4.55 0.82 29.95
N TRP A 280 -4.71 1.53 31.07
CA TRP A 280 -4.69 0.97 32.42
C TRP A 280 -5.53 1.81 33.40
N LYS A 281 -5.89 1.22 34.55
CA LYS A 281 -6.51 1.98 35.64
C LYS A 281 -5.45 2.78 36.40
N ALA A 282 -5.79 3.99 36.81
CA ALA A 282 -4.95 4.77 37.71
C ALA A 282 -4.87 4.12 39.10
N VAL A 283 -3.69 4.19 39.73
CA VAL A 283 -3.47 3.80 41.13
C VAL A 283 -3.28 5.04 42.00
N SER A 284 -3.75 4.99 43.25
CA SER A 284 -3.76 6.14 44.15
C SER A 284 -2.34 6.58 44.54
N GLY A 285 -2.09 7.89 44.51
CA GLY A 285 -0.80 8.50 44.89
C GLY A 285 0.27 8.53 43.80
N ALA A 286 0.03 7.92 42.63
CA ALA A 286 0.95 8.02 41.50
C ALA A 286 0.99 9.46 40.93
N ILE A 287 2.18 9.87 40.48
CA ILE A 287 2.45 11.19 39.91
C ILE A 287 2.91 11.13 38.44
N ASP A 288 3.33 9.95 37.96
CA ASP A 288 3.72 9.66 36.58
C ASP A 288 3.58 8.13 36.36
N TYR A 289 3.63 7.67 35.12
CA TYR A 289 3.63 6.25 34.75
C TYR A 289 4.72 5.96 33.72
N LYS A 290 5.12 4.68 33.65
CA LYS A 290 5.98 4.17 32.58
C LYS A 290 5.33 2.95 31.95
N VAL A 291 5.29 2.93 30.62
CA VAL A 291 5.05 1.71 29.84
C VAL A 291 6.36 0.94 29.76
N VAL A 292 6.32 -0.35 30.04
CA VAL A 292 7.50 -1.21 30.18
C VAL A 292 7.39 -2.36 29.19
N ILE A 293 8.29 -2.40 28.20
CA ILE A 293 8.21 -3.33 27.06
C ILE A 293 9.47 -4.20 27.04
N SER A 294 9.34 -5.52 26.82
CA SER A 294 10.52 -6.36 26.63
C SER A 294 11.08 -6.27 25.21
N ASN A 295 12.38 -6.02 25.14
CA ASN A 295 13.17 -5.98 23.91
C ASN A 295 13.81 -7.35 23.55
N GLY A 296 13.47 -8.42 24.29
CA GLY A 296 14.03 -9.77 24.13
C GLY A 296 15.24 -10.07 25.02
N TYR A 297 15.96 -9.04 25.49
CA TYR A 297 17.10 -9.16 26.43
C TYR A 297 16.75 -8.67 27.84
N ASN A 298 16.06 -7.55 27.93
CA ASN A 298 15.63 -6.90 29.16
C ASN A 298 14.24 -6.25 28.99
N TYR A 299 13.81 -5.50 30.01
CA TYR A 299 12.73 -4.53 29.90
C TYR A 299 13.30 -3.13 29.67
N GLU A 300 12.68 -2.39 28.76
CA GLU A 300 12.91 -0.95 28.58
C GLU A 300 11.68 -0.17 29.04
N TYR A 301 11.91 1.08 29.44
CA TYR A 301 10.96 1.90 30.21
C TYR A 301 10.71 3.22 29.48
N PHE A 302 9.46 3.48 29.12
CA PHE A 302 9.03 4.68 28.41
C PHE A 302 8.13 5.51 29.32
N ASN A 303 8.60 6.69 29.75
CA ASN A 303 7.81 7.61 30.56
C ASN A 303 6.58 8.10 29.77
N THR A 304 5.41 8.14 30.38
CA THR A 304 4.16 8.52 29.69
C THR A 304 3.59 9.86 30.14
N GLY A 305 4.04 10.40 31.27
CA GLY A 305 3.30 11.42 32.01
C GLY A 305 2.21 10.78 32.88
N ASN A 306 1.53 11.61 33.68
CA ASN A 306 0.40 11.20 34.52
C ASN A 306 -0.86 10.96 33.68
N VAL A 307 -0.85 9.88 32.90
CA VAL A 307 -1.91 9.44 32.01
C VAL A 307 -2.27 7.98 32.29
N THR A 308 -3.45 7.57 31.83
CA THR A 308 -3.97 6.19 31.94
C THR A 308 -4.01 5.46 30.59
N ASN A 309 -3.48 6.09 29.54
CA ASN A 309 -3.39 5.55 28.19
C ASN A 309 -2.16 6.12 27.48
N TRP A 310 -1.56 5.32 26.60
CA TRP A 310 -0.40 5.69 25.79
C TRP A 310 -0.35 4.80 24.55
N SER A 311 0.07 5.36 23.42
CA SER A 311 0.18 4.65 22.14
C SER A 311 1.61 4.66 21.63
N THR A 312 2.06 3.52 21.07
CA THR A 312 3.32 3.45 20.32
C THR A 312 3.24 4.12 18.96
N LYS A 313 2.04 4.49 18.49
CA LYS A 313 1.81 5.00 17.12
C LYS A 313 2.63 6.25 16.84
N GLY A 314 3.45 6.19 15.79
CA GLY A 314 4.32 7.28 15.35
C GLY A 314 5.47 7.59 16.32
N LYS A 315 5.70 6.75 17.35
CA LYS A 315 6.79 6.94 18.31
C LYS A 315 8.13 6.46 17.77
N LYS A 316 8.13 5.61 16.73
CA LYS A 316 9.35 5.13 16.05
C LYS A 316 10.41 4.55 17.00
N ILE A 317 9.96 3.68 17.90
CA ILE A 317 10.80 3.08 18.96
C ILE A 317 11.34 1.69 18.62
N PHE A 318 10.85 1.02 17.57
CA PHE A 318 11.37 -0.28 17.15
C PHE A 318 12.64 -0.11 16.27
N PRO A 319 13.66 -0.99 16.33
CA PRO A 319 14.87 -0.83 15.52
C PRO A 319 14.58 -0.91 14.01
N THR A 320 15.29 -0.15 13.18
CA THR A 320 15.13 -0.27 11.73
C THR A 320 15.54 -1.66 11.23
N GLN A 321 15.06 -2.07 10.04
CA GLN A 321 15.45 -3.34 9.43
C GLN A 321 16.97 -3.49 9.27
N ALA A 322 17.70 -2.40 9.06
CA ALA A 322 19.17 -2.41 9.01
C ALA A 322 19.79 -2.70 10.39
N GLU A 323 19.23 -2.15 11.47
CA GLU A 323 19.69 -2.38 12.84
C GLU A 323 19.36 -3.81 13.31
N ILE A 324 18.15 -4.33 13.00
CA ILE A 324 17.79 -5.75 13.18
C ILE A 324 18.77 -6.66 12.43
N THR A 325 19.11 -6.34 11.18
CA THR A 325 20.09 -7.12 10.39
C THR A 325 21.49 -7.06 11.01
N ASN A 326 21.88 -5.92 11.60
CA ASN A 326 23.11 -5.73 12.36
C ASN A 326 23.03 -6.27 13.81
N LYS A 327 22.15 -7.24 14.08
CA LYS A 327 21.95 -7.92 15.37
C LYS A 327 21.55 -7.01 16.54
N GLN A 328 21.02 -5.83 16.28
CA GLN A 328 20.55 -4.93 17.34
C GLN A 328 19.15 -5.33 17.82
N TYR A 329 18.87 -5.05 19.09
CA TYR A 329 17.62 -5.38 19.76
C TYR A 329 17.09 -4.28 20.70
N LYS A 330 17.81 -3.18 20.89
CA LYS A 330 17.43 -2.11 21.82
C LYS A 330 16.45 -1.14 21.17
N PHE A 331 15.43 -0.70 21.90
CA PHE A 331 14.47 0.25 21.39
C PHE A 331 15.06 1.68 21.31
N HIS A 332 14.56 2.47 20.36
CA HIS A 332 14.92 3.88 20.23
C HIS A 332 14.20 4.72 21.29
N GLN A 333 14.95 5.63 21.91
CA GLN A 333 14.41 6.68 22.78
C GLN A 333 14.41 8.06 22.08
N ASP A 334 14.91 8.11 20.84
CA ASP A 334 15.11 9.34 20.04
C ASP A 334 14.19 9.45 18.81
N GLY A 335 13.26 8.50 18.63
CA GLY A 335 12.28 8.48 17.55
C GLY A 335 12.86 8.25 16.14
N LYS A 336 14.10 7.75 16.02
CA LYS A 336 14.75 7.48 14.72
C LYS A 336 14.47 6.07 14.15
N GLY A 337 13.83 5.20 14.93
CA GLY A 337 13.48 3.85 14.50
C GLY A 337 12.23 3.79 13.61
N VAL A 338 11.49 2.69 13.72
CA VAL A 338 10.24 2.42 13.01
C VAL A 338 9.12 2.02 13.96
N GLU A 339 7.92 1.84 13.42
CA GLU A 339 6.80 1.21 14.15
C GLU A 339 7.11 -0.27 14.42
N PHE A 340 6.39 -0.90 15.36
CA PHE A 340 6.71 -2.26 15.79
C PHE A 340 6.51 -3.27 14.66
N ALA A 341 7.48 -4.19 14.48
CA ALA A 341 7.32 -5.28 13.52
C ALA A 341 6.12 -6.17 13.88
N SER A 342 5.39 -6.64 12.87
CA SER A 342 4.27 -7.57 13.04
C SER A 342 4.70 -8.93 13.59
N ASP A 343 6.00 -9.27 13.51
CA ASP A 343 6.61 -10.43 14.15
C ASP A 343 7.86 -10.03 14.96
N PRO A 344 7.85 -10.18 16.31
CA PRO A 344 9.01 -9.86 17.15
C PRO A 344 10.16 -10.88 17.11
N ARG A 345 10.01 -12.05 16.48
CA ARG A 345 11.02 -13.13 16.55
C ARG A 345 12.43 -12.68 16.14
N ALA A 346 12.57 -11.78 15.17
CA ALA A 346 13.89 -11.26 14.78
C ALA A 346 14.55 -10.39 15.87
N LEU A 347 13.77 -9.58 16.60
CA LEU A 347 14.24 -8.81 17.76
C LEU A 347 14.67 -9.76 18.90
N TYR A 348 13.88 -10.81 19.12
CA TYR A 348 14.09 -11.76 20.21
C TYR A 348 15.21 -12.77 19.92
N GLU A 349 15.48 -13.10 18.66
CA GLU A 349 16.71 -13.77 18.21
C GLU A 349 17.93 -12.91 18.54
N ASN A 350 17.93 -11.62 18.17
CA ASN A 350 19.05 -10.72 18.45
C ASN A 350 19.31 -10.57 19.96
N GLY A 351 18.26 -10.45 20.77
CA GLY A 351 18.37 -10.48 22.24
C GLY A 351 18.97 -11.80 22.75
N TYR A 352 18.53 -12.95 22.23
CA TYR A 352 19.10 -14.27 22.58
C TYR A 352 20.58 -14.39 22.21
N GLN A 353 20.96 -13.98 20.99
CA GLN A 353 22.34 -13.98 20.50
C GLN A 353 23.26 -13.04 21.31
N ALA A 354 22.70 -12.02 21.97
CA ALA A 354 23.42 -11.15 22.90
C ALA A 354 23.55 -11.73 24.33
N GLY A 355 23.04 -12.94 24.59
CA GLY A 355 23.12 -13.63 25.89
C GLY A 355 21.85 -13.59 26.74
N SER A 356 20.68 -13.29 26.15
CA SER A 356 19.42 -13.23 26.90
C SER A 356 18.97 -14.56 27.48
N THR A 357 18.54 -14.53 28.74
CA THR A 357 17.87 -15.64 29.45
C THR A 357 16.34 -15.50 29.51
N PHE A 358 15.73 -14.49 28.87
CA PHE A 358 14.29 -14.20 28.95
C PHE A 358 13.37 -15.26 28.28
N GLY A 359 13.91 -16.18 27.48
CA GLY A 359 13.13 -17.25 26.82
C GLY A 359 12.20 -16.80 25.69
N LEU A 360 12.25 -15.53 25.27
CA LEU A 360 11.32 -14.97 24.28
C LEU A 360 11.64 -15.32 22.81
N ARG A 361 12.79 -15.95 22.52
CA ARG A 361 13.33 -16.23 21.17
C ARG A 361 12.29 -16.62 20.10
N ASN A 362 11.38 -17.53 20.44
CA ASN A 362 10.40 -18.10 19.50
C ASN A 362 8.97 -17.50 19.64
N GLN A 363 8.79 -16.47 20.49
CA GLN A 363 7.48 -15.89 20.79
C GLN A 363 7.04 -14.91 19.69
N LYS A 364 5.80 -15.03 19.21
CA LYS A 364 5.15 -14.10 18.26
C LYS A 364 4.43 -12.91 18.94
N LYS A 365 4.70 -12.66 20.23
CA LYS A 365 3.96 -11.71 21.07
C LYS A 365 4.91 -10.79 21.84
N TYR A 366 4.55 -9.51 21.91
CA TYR A 366 5.23 -8.52 22.74
C TYR A 366 4.81 -8.67 24.21
N ILE A 367 5.77 -8.47 25.12
CA ILE A 367 5.56 -8.52 26.57
C ILE A 367 5.52 -7.09 27.12
N VAL A 368 4.38 -6.69 27.69
CA VAL A 368 4.13 -5.32 28.19
C VAL A 368 3.73 -5.35 29.67
N ARG A 369 4.15 -4.34 30.42
CA ARG A 369 3.71 -4.01 31.78
C ARG A 369 3.54 -2.50 31.96
N ILE A 370 2.85 -2.10 33.02
CA ILE A 370 2.76 -0.71 33.50
C ILE A 370 3.50 -0.58 34.82
N LEU A 371 4.25 0.50 35.00
CA LEU A 371 4.86 0.91 36.26
C LEU A 371 4.26 2.24 36.70
N ALA A 372 3.85 2.35 37.97
CA ALA A 372 3.44 3.62 38.57
C ALA A 372 4.61 4.29 39.28
N VAL A 373 4.79 5.58 39.08
CA VAL A 373 5.85 6.39 39.70
C VAL A 373 5.24 7.25 40.79
N TYR A 374 5.91 7.31 41.94
CA TYR A 374 5.48 7.99 43.14
C TYR A 374 6.47 9.10 43.54
N PRO A 375 6.13 10.00 44.47
CA PRO A 375 7.05 11.05 44.94
C PRO A 375 8.37 10.54 45.54
N TRP A 376 8.42 9.27 45.95
CA TRP A 376 9.63 8.56 46.45
C TRP A 376 10.32 7.69 45.39
N GLY A 377 9.82 7.66 44.14
CA GLY A 377 10.40 6.91 43.02
C GLY A 377 9.48 5.84 42.43
N ASP A 378 10.09 4.95 41.65
CA ASP A 378 9.41 3.87 40.91
C ASP A 378 8.75 2.84 41.86
N GLY A 379 7.47 2.55 41.63
CA GLY A 379 6.74 1.49 42.32
C GLY A 379 6.81 0.12 41.62
N PRO A 380 6.09 -0.89 42.14
CA PRO A 380 6.02 -2.21 41.52
C PRO A 380 5.29 -2.17 40.16
N THR A 381 5.73 -3.02 39.23
CA THR A 381 5.08 -3.19 37.92
C THR A 381 3.83 -4.04 38.01
N SER A 382 2.91 -3.86 37.06
CA SER A 382 1.78 -4.78 36.80
C SER A 382 2.24 -6.21 36.51
N ASP A 383 1.28 -7.14 36.44
CA ASP A 383 1.50 -8.41 35.76
C ASP A 383 1.65 -8.21 34.24
N ILE A 384 2.15 -9.23 33.55
CA ILE A 384 2.32 -9.23 32.09
C ILE A 384 0.95 -9.13 31.40
N THR A 385 0.84 -8.18 30.47
CA THR A 385 -0.08 -8.27 29.34
C THR A 385 0.72 -8.67 28.09
N ASP A 386 0.26 -9.72 27.42
CA ASP A 386 0.78 -10.11 26.11
C ASP A 386 0.09 -9.27 25.01
N ALA A 387 0.84 -8.89 23.97
CA ALA A 387 0.29 -8.20 22.80
C ALA A 387 0.74 -8.88 21.50
N VAL A 388 -0.21 -9.46 20.78
CA VAL A 388 -0.01 -10.04 19.43
C VAL A 388 -0.38 -8.98 18.40
N MET A 389 0.49 -8.73 17.42
CA MET A 389 0.14 -7.85 16.30
C MET A 389 -0.84 -8.56 15.35
N PRO A 390 -1.85 -7.85 14.81
CA PRO A 390 -2.80 -8.48 13.89
C PRO A 390 -2.09 -8.87 12.59
N ILE A 391 -2.55 -9.96 11.96
CA ILE A 391 -2.10 -10.34 10.63
C ILE A 391 -2.45 -9.21 9.65
N GLU A 392 -1.47 -8.82 8.83
CA GLU A 392 -1.65 -7.76 7.84
C GLU A 392 -2.63 -8.19 6.74
N GLN A 393 -3.37 -7.21 6.23
CA GLN A 393 -4.16 -7.38 5.02
C GLN A 393 -3.23 -7.76 3.86
N MET A 394 -3.68 -8.67 2.99
CA MET A 394 -2.91 -9.00 1.79
C MET A 394 -2.72 -7.79 0.89
N ALA A 395 -1.50 -7.64 0.34
CA ALA A 395 -1.26 -6.68 -0.72
C ALA A 395 -2.13 -7.00 -1.95
N LYS A 396 -2.58 -5.96 -2.66
CA LYS A 396 -3.36 -6.07 -3.90
C LYS A 396 -2.58 -6.97 -4.91
N PRO A 397 -3.21 -8.01 -5.47
CA PRO A 397 -2.53 -8.92 -6.39
C PRO A 397 -2.26 -8.21 -7.74
N THR A 398 -1.20 -8.61 -8.43
CA THR A 398 -0.99 -8.24 -9.84
C THR A 398 -1.73 -9.23 -10.72
N VAL A 399 -2.61 -8.74 -11.58
CA VAL A 399 -3.41 -9.56 -12.52
C VAL A 399 -3.15 -9.10 -13.94
N THR A 400 -2.94 -10.05 -14.85
CA THR A 400 -2.89 -9.81 -16.30
C THR A 400 -3.93 -10.70 -16.99
N SER A 401 -4.67 -10.13 -17.93
CA SER A 401 -5.68 -10.84 -18.72
C SER A 401 -5.20 -11.16 -20.14
N TYR A 402 -5.58 -12.33 -20.63
CA TYR A 402 -5.20 -12.85 -21.95
C TYR A 402 -6.43 -13.42 -22.65
N ARG A 403 -6.46 -13.33 -23.99
CA ARG A 403 -7.40 -14.12 -24.81
C ARG A 403 -6.85 -15.54 -24.93
N SER A 404 -7.72 -16.54 -24.97
CA SER A 404 -7.28 -17.92 -25.18
C SER A 404 -6.81 -18.12 -26.63
N GLU A 405 -5.73 -18.90 -26.79
CA GLU A 405 -5.25 -19.39 -28.09
C GLU A 405 -6.18 -20.47 -28.65
N ASP A 406 -6.80 -21.27 -27.77
CA ASP A 406 -7.62 -22.44 -28.12
C ASP A 406 -9.06 -22.07 -28.53
N ASP A 407 -9.61 -20.99 -27.95
CA ASP A 407 -10.96 -20.48 -28.23
C ASP A 407 -11.00 -18.96 -28.05
N ALA A 408 -11.07 -18.22 -29.17
CA ALA A 408 -11.05 -16.76 -29.18
C ALA A 408 -12.27 -16.08 -28.53
N SER A 409 -13.33 -16.82 -28.17
CA SER A 409 -14.47 -16.33 -27.37
C SER A 409 -14.19 -16.33 -25.86
N THR A 410 -13.08 -16.94 -25.44
CA THR A 410 -12.65 -17.09 -24.03
C THR A 410 -11.32 -16.40 -23.75
N GLY A 411 -11.01 -16.25 -22.46
CA GLY A 411 -9.76 -15.72 -21.96
C GLY A 411 -9.38 -16.34 -20.62
N TYR A 412 -8.23 -15.92 -20.09
CA TYR A 412 -7.74 -16.34 -18.79
C TYR A 412 -7.03 -15.20 -18.06
N LEU A 413 -6.91 -15.35 -16.75
CA LEU A 413 -6.22 -14.41 -15.86
C LEU A 413 -5.00 -15.10 -15.25
N ASP A 414 -3.84 -14.47 -15.39
CA ASP A 414 -2.65 -14.81 -14.61
C ASP A 414 -2.57 -13.87 -13.40
N VAL A 415 -2.46 -14.44 -12.22
CA VAL A 415 -2.53 -13.75 -10.92
C VAL A 415 -1.25 -13.99 -10.15
N SER A 416 -0.65 -12.96 -9.57
CA SER A 416 0.57 -13.07 -8.77
C SER A 416 0.56 -12.12 -7.56
N TRP A 417 1.22 -12.52 -6.48
CA TRP A 417 1.23 -11.80 -5.20
C TRP A 417 2.54 -12.01 -4.45
N GLN A 418 2.80 -11.16 -3.44
CA GLN A 418 3.98 -11.31 -2.60
C GLN A 418 3.79 -12.46 -1.59
N PRO A 419 4.83 -13.25 -1.29
CA PRO A 419 4.76 -14.28 -0.26
C PRO A 419 4.63 -13.66 1.14
N VAL A 420 3.86 -14.31 2.01
CA VAL A 420 3.73 -13.95 3.42
C VAL A 420 4.38 -15.04 4.29
N THR A 421 5.18 -14.61 5.27
CA THR A 421 5.86 -15.48 6.24
C THR A 421 4.86 -16.35 7.00
N ASP A 422 5.22 -17.61 7.24
CA ASP A 422 4.39 -18.65 7.90
C ASP A 422 3.07 -19.03 7.21
N ALA A 423 2.72 -18.47 6.04
CA ALA A 423 1.57 -18.93 5.26
C ALA A 423 1.74 -20.40 4.82
N VAL A 424 0.67 -21.20 4.95
CA VAL A 424 0.62 -22.62 4.56
C VAL A 424 0.01 -22.83 3.18
N SER A 425 -0.96 -22.00 2.80
CA SER A 425 -1.52 -21.93 1.44
C SER A 425 -2.11 -20.55 1.15
N TYR A 426 -2.57 -20.31 -0.07
CA TYR A 426 -3.30 -19.11 -0.47
C TYR A 426 -4.64 -19.48 -1.09
N LYS A 427 -5.57 -18.54 -1.07
CA LYS A 427 -6.82 -18.59 -1.85
C LYS A 427 -6.90 -17.41 -2.81
N ILE A 428 -7.41 -17.66 -4.02
CA ILE A 428 -7.75 -16.63 -5.00
C ILE A 428 -9.27 -16.51 -5.08
N GLY A 429 -9.78 -15.33 -4.77
CA GLY A 429 -11.18 -14.96 -4.86
C GLY A 429 -11.50 -14.35 -6.22
N LEU A 430 -12.47 -14.91 -6.93
CA LEU A 430 -13.02 -14.36 -8.16
C LEU A 430 -14.48 -13.93 -7.92
N PHE A 431 -14.85 -12.74 -8.41
CA PHE A 431 -16.20 -12.19 -8.23
C PHE A 431 -17.19 -12.69 -9.29
N ASN A 432 -18.33 -13.23 -8.86
CA ASN A 432 -19.36 -13.82 -9.73
C ASN A 432 -20.50 -12.85 -10.12
N GLY A 433 -20.42 -11.57 -9.72
CA GLY A 433 -21.48 -10.58 -9.92
C GLY A 433 -22.32 -10.29 -8.68
N PHE A 434 -22.23 -11.15 -7.65
CA PHE A 434 -22.87 -10.97 -6.35
C PHE A 434 -21.87 -11.04 -5.19
N ASN A 435 -21.00 -12.06 -5.16
CA ASN A 435 -19.98 -12.25 -4.12
C ASN A 435 -18.67 -12.85 -4.69
N TYR A 436 -17.63 -12.93 -3.85
CA TYR A 436 -16.39 -13.63 -4.17
C TYR A 436 -16.49 -15.11 -3.82
N GLN A 437 -16.08 -15.97 -4.75
CA GLN A 437 -15.85 -17.40 -4.49
C GLN A 437 -14.35 -17.70 -4.59
N TYR A 438 -13.85 -18.50 -3.65
CA TYR A 438 -12.41 -18.65 -3.40
C TYR A 438 -11.91 -20.05 -3.75
N VAL A 439 -10.89 -20.12 -4.62
CA VAL A 439 -10.16 -21.36 -4.97
C VAL A 439 -8.89 -21.43 -4.14
N ASN A 440 -8.60 -22.57 -3.47
CA ASN A 440 -7.31 -22.78 -2.82
C ASN A 440 -6.26 -23.15 -3.89
N VAL A 441 -5.13 -22.43 -3.91
CA VAL A 441 -4.08 -22.56 -4.92
C VAL A 441 -2.78 -23.16 -4.37
N GLY A 442 -2.81 -23.69 -3.14
CA GLY A 442 -1.65 -24.22 -2.45
C GLY A 442 -0.66 -23.12 -2.05
N LYS A 443 0.63 -23.47 -1.93
CA LYS A 443 1.69 -22.57 -1.44
C LYS A 443 2.43 -21.82 -2.56
N THR A 444 1.79 -21.63 -3.72
CA THR A 444 2.34 -20.81 -4.81
C THR A 444 2.24 -19.31 -4.51
N THR A 445 2.95 -18.47 -5.27
CA THR A 445 2.81 -17.00 -5.32
C THR A 445 2.32 -16.50 -6.69
N ASN A 446 2.05 -17.43 -7.60
CA ASN A 446 1.50 -17.17 -8.93
C ASN A 446 0.57 -18.32 -9.35
N TRP A 447 -0.52 -18.00 -10.03
CA TRP A 447 -1.54 -18.97 -10.45
C TRP A 447 -2.32 -18.43 -11.65
N SER A 448 -2.80 -19.33 -12.50
CA SER A 448 -3.54 -19.00 -13.72
C SER A 448 -4.91 -19.68 -13.74
N THR A 449 -5.92 -18.97 -14.24
CA THR A 449 -7.24 -19.56 -14.54
C THR A 449 -7.24 -20.41 -15.81
N LYS A 450 -6.16 -20.43 -16.62
CA LYS A 450 -6.11 -21.15 -17.90
C LYS A 450 -6.31 -22.66 -17.69
N GLY A 451 -7.32 -23.21 -18.36
CA GLY A 451 -7.72 -24.62 -18.28
C GLY A 451 -8.29 -25.02 -16.92
N LYS A 452 -8.81 -24.07 -16.13
CA LYS A 452 -9.38 -24.34 -14.79
C LYS A 452 -10.89 -24.47 -14.77
N LYS A 453 -11.60 -24.11 -15.85
CA LYS A 453 -13.05 -24.28 -16.00
C LYS A 453 -13.90 -23.77 -14.84
N LEU A 454 -13.52 -22.61 -14.30
CA LEU A 454 -14.09 -22.05 -13.07
C LEU A 454 -15.38 -21.25 -13.30
N TRP A 455 -15.68 -20.84 -14.53
CA TRP A 455 -16.76 -19.91 -14.81
C TRP A 455 -18.09 -20.62 -15.07
N ALA A 456 -19.20 -19.96 -14.76
CA ALA A 456 -20.55 -20.47 -15.05
C ALA A 456 -20.73 -20.66 -16.57
N SER A 457 -21.11 -21.88 -16.99
CA SER A 457 -21.23 -22.23 -18.40
C SER A 457 -22.45 -21.57 -19.06
N LYS A 458 -22.52 -21.60 -20.40
CA LYS A 458 -23.70 -21.10 -21.14
C LYS A 458 -25.00 -21.81 -20.72
N THR A 459 -24.92 -23.08 -20.27
CA THR A 459 -26.04 -23.85 -19.72
C THR A 459 -26.40 -23.44 -18.28
N ASP A 460 -25.41 -23.14 -17.42
CA ASP A 460 -25.66 -22.60 -16.09
C ASP A 460 -26.42 -21.27 -16.17
N ILE A 461 -25.92 -20.35 -16.99
CA ILE A 461 -26.50 -19.02 -17.20
C ILE A 461 -27.93 -19.12 -17.74
N ALA A 462 -28.21 -20.04 -18.67
CA ALA A 462 -29.56 -20.30 -19.17
C ALA A 462 -30.51 -20.80 -18.07
N ASN A 463 -30.01 -21.59 -17.12
CA ASN A 463 -30.74 -22.04 -15.93
C ASN A 463 -30.78 -21.00 -14.80
N GLY A 464 -30.13 -19.84 -14.95
CA GLY A 464 -30.01 -18.80 -13.93
C GLY A 464 -28.94 -19.05 -12.86
N ASN A 465 -28.11 -20.10 -13.00
CA ASN A 465 -26.95 -20.32 -12.15
C ASN A 465 -25.78 -19.43 -12.63
N TYR A 466 -25.23 -18.64 -11.71
CA TYR A 466 -24.10 -17.74 -11.93
C TYR A 466 -22.88 -18.09 -11.05
N GLN A 467 -22.97 -19.15 -10.24
CA GLN A 467 -21.91 -19.56 -9.33
C GLN A 467 -20.69 -20.09 -10.10
N LEU A 468 -19.51 -19.83 -9.57
CA LEU A 468 -18.24 -20.35 -10.07
C LEU A 468 -18.07 -21.82 -9.69
N HIS A 469 -17.64 -22.62 -10.66
CA HIS A 469 -17.36 -24.05 -10.55
C HIS A 469 -15.95 -24.25 -10.00
N THR A 470 -15.78 -24.08 -8.70
CA THR A 470 -14.48 -24.24 -8.01
C THR A 470 -13.94 -25.67 -8.00
N ASP A 471 -14.73 -26.63 -8.50
CA ASP A 471 -14.35 -28.02 -8.78
C ASP A 471 -13.79 -28.24 -10.21
N GLY A 472 -13.87 -27.23 -11.08
CA GLY A 472 -13.42 -27.30 -12.48
C GLY A 472 -14.41 -27.94 -13.46
N THR A 473 -15.70 -28.04 -13.12
CA THR A 473 -16.74 -28.63 -13.99
C THR A 473 -17.37 -27.65 -14.99
N GLY A 474 -17.06 -26.35 -14.91
CA GLY A 474 -17.65 -25.27 -15.70
C GLY A 474 -16.95 -24.97 -17.03
N SER A 475 -16.84 -23.68 -17.35
CA SER A 475 -16.17 -23.16 -18.56
C SER A 475 -14.98 -22.28 -18.23
N GLU A 476 -14.12 -22.04 -19.22
CA GLU A 476 -13.13 -20.96 -19.16
C GLU A 476 -13.84 -19.60 -19.04
N LEU A 477 -13.07 -18.56 -18.67
CA LEU A 477 -13.63 -17.23 -18.45
C LEU A 477 -14.02 -16.63 -19.82
N PRO A 478 -15.25 -16.14 -20.02
CA PRO A 478 -15.64 -15.49 -21.27
C PRO A 478 -14.89 -14.18 -21.49
N MET A 479 -14.77 -13.75 -22.74
CA MET A 479 -14.27 -12.40 -23.07
C MET A 479 -15.14 -11.26 -22.47
N ASP A 480 -16.36 -11.57 -22.04
CA ASP A 480 -17.33 -10.66 -21.44
C ASP A 480 -18.05 -11.33 -20.24
N PRO A 481 -17.86 -10.87 -18.98
CA PRO A 481 -18.52 -11.43 -17.80
C PRO A 481 -19.96 -10.94 -17.60
N MET A 482 -20.46 -9.97 -18.38
CA MET A 482 -21.75 -9.31 -18.12
C MET A 482 -22.95 -10.26 -18.17
N LYS A 483 -22.91 -11.34 -18.96
CA LYS A 483 -23.96 -12.38 -18.96
C LYS A 483 -24.08 -13.06 -17.58
N THR A 484 -22.96 -13.33 -16.92
CA THR A 484 -22.91 -13.88 -15.56
C THR A 484 -23.38 -12.86 -14.53
N TYR A 485 -22.94 -11.61 -14.64
CA TYR A 485 -23.35 -10.55 -13.72
C TYR A 485 -24.84 -10.17 -13.87
N THR A 486 -25.42 -10.35 -15.06
CA THR A 486 -26.86 -10.23 -15.31
C THR A 486 -27.65 -11.36 -14.64
N ALA A 487 -27.17 -12.61 -14.71
CA ALA A 487 -27.78 -13.72 -13.98
C ALA A 487 -27.67 -13.53 -12.46
N ALA A 488 -26.51 -13.08 -11.97
CA ALA A 488 -26.28 -12.76 -10.56
C ALA A 488 -27.21 -11.65 -10.04
N ASN A 489 -27.41 -10.57 -10.81
CA ASN A 489 -28.35 -9.50 -10.48
C ASN A 489 -29.81 -9.97 -10.53
N LYS A 490 -30.19 -10.79 -11.53
CA LYS A 490 -31.54 -11.37 -11.62
C LYS A 490 -31.88 -12.25 -10.41
N ALA A 491 -30.89 -12.95 -9.86
CA ALA A 491 -31.03 -13.70 -8.61
C ALA A 491 -30.98 -12.81 -7.35
N ASN A 492 -30.18 -11.73 -7.37
CA ASN A 492 -29.95 -10.84 -6.22
C ASN A 492 -30.11 -9.35 -6.62
N PRO A 493 -31.33 -8.83 -6.79
CA PRO A 493 -31.55 -7.50 -7.39
C PRO A 493 -30.89 -6.31 -6.66
N ASN A 494 -30.56 -6.48 -5.38
CA ASN A 494 -29.89 -5.47 -4.54
C ASN A 494 -28.43 -5.19 -4.97
N VAL A 495 -27.82 -6.06 -5.78
CA VAL A 495 -26.43 -5.95 -6.24
C VAL A 495 -26.43 -6.00 -7.77
N ASN A 496 -25.98 -4.93 -8.42
CA ASN A 496 -26.02 -4.84 -9.88
C ASN A 496 -24.63 -4.56 -10.48
N TYR A 497 -24.11 -5.56 -11.19
CA TYR A 497 -22.87 -5.50 -11.98
C TYR A 497 -23.13 -5.83 -13.47
N SER A 498 -24.40 -5.87 -13.90
CA SER A 498 -24.81 -6.32 -15.25
C SER A 498 -24.23 -5.48 -16.40
N ASP A 499 -23.70 -4.29 -16.13
CA ASP A 499 -23.03 -3.42 -17.10
C ASP A 499 -21.50 -3.50 -17.06
N ARG A 500 -20.89 -4.31 -16.19
CA ARG A 500 -19.44 -4.29 -15.93
C ARG A 500 -18.70 -5.35 -16.76
N LEU A 501 -17.78 -4.90 -17.62
CA LEU A 501 -16.85 -5.74 -18.40
C LEU A 501 -15.60 -6.17 -17.59
N PHE A 502 -15.61 -5.98 -16.27
CA PHE A 502 -14.45 -6.15 -15.41
C PHE A 502 -14.49 -7.47 -14.65
N TYR A 503 -13.37 -8.17 -14.61
CA TYR A 503 -13.09 -9.22 -13.65
C TYR A 503 -12.47 -8.61 -12.39
N TYR A 504 -12.99 -9.00 -11.22
CA TYR A 504 -12.49 -8.58 -9.91
C TYR A 504 -11.82 -9.77 -9.22
N THR A 505 -10.56 -9.61 -8.80
CA THR A 505 -9.72 -10.66 -8.24
C THR A 505 -9.14 -10.23 -6.89
N ARG A 506 -9.20 -11.10 -5.89
CA ARG A 506 -8.63 -10.89 -4.55
C ARG A 506 -7.75 -12.08 -4.12
N VAL A 507 -6.85 -11.87 -3.17
CA VAL A 507 -6.01 -12.93 -2.56
C VAL A 507 -6.10 -12.93 -1.04
N VAL A 508 -6.06 -14.13 -0.46
CA VAL A 508 -6.01 -14.39 1.00
C VAL A 508 -4.83 -15.32 1.31
N ALA A 509 -4.05 -15.01 2.34
CA ALA A 509 -3.08 -15.93 2.92
C ALA A 509 -3.74 -16.79 4.02
N VAL A 510 -3.50 -18.10 3.97
CA VAL A 510 -4.00 -19.07 4.95
C VAL A 510 -2.83 -19.48 5.84
N PHE A 511 -3.02 -19.42 7.15
CA PHE A 511 -2.06 -19.85 8.18
C PHE A 511 -2.54 -21.16 8.83
N ALA A 512 -1.86 -21.63 9.87
CA ALA A 512 -2.21 -22.90 10.53
C ALA A 512 -3.46 -22.78 11.43
N ASP A 513 -3.82 -21.56 11.83
CA ASP A 513 -4.78 -21.21 12.87
C ASP A 513 -5.85 -20.19 12.40
N GLN A 514 -5.55 -19.38 11.39
CA GLN A 514 -6.47 -18.37 10.84
C GLN A 514 -6.13 -17.98 9.39
N GLU A 515 -6.90 -17.06 8.81
CA GLU A 515 -6.64 -16.43 7.51
C GLU A 515 -6.27 -14.94 7.70
N SER A 516 -5.61 -14.35 6.70
CA SER A 516 -5.37 -12.89 6.63
C SER A 516 -6.67 -12.13 6.33
N PRO A 517 -6.77 -10.84 6.69
CA PRO A 517 -7.70 -9.95 6.01
C PRO A 517 -7.46 -9.97 4.49
N VAL A 518 -8.53 -10.02 3.70
CA VAL A 518 -8.47 -10.16 2.24
C VAL A 518 -7.87 -8.92 1.57
N SER A 519 -7.17 -9.11 0.46
CA SER A 519 -6.65 -7.98 -0.33
C SER A 519 -7.76 -7.08 -0.86
N GLU A 520 -7.40 -5.82 -1.13
CA GLU A 520 -8.12 -4.97 -2.09
C GLU A 520 -8.31 -5.73 -3.42
N ALA A 521 -9.40 -5.44 -4.13
CA ALA A 521 -9.68 -6.06 -5.42
C ALA A 521 -8.78 -5.50 -6.55
N GLU A 522 -8.13 -6.38 -7.32
CA GLU A 522 -7.58 -6.04 -8.64
C GLU A 522 -8.62 -6.20 -9.74
N VAL A 523 -8.65 -5.28 -10.69
CA VAL A 523 -9.76 -5.06 -11.62
C VAL A 523 -9.23 -4.96 -13.04
N VAL A 524 -9.57 -5.93 -13.89
CA VAL A 524 -9.11 -6.01 -15.29
C VAL A 524 -10.26 -6.32 -16.24
N THR A 525 -10.24 -5.76 -17.45
CA THR A 525 -11.04 -6.28 -18.56
C THR A 525 -10.28 -7.43 -19.24
N MET A 526 -10.97 -8.34 -19.93
CA MET A 526 -10.30 -9.18 -20.92
C MET A 526 -9.85 -8.33 -22.14
N PRO A 527 -8.86 -8.77 -22.94
CA PRO A 527 -8.37 -8.03 -24.11
C PRO A 527 -9.37 -8.08 -25.29
N LEU A 528 -10.45 -7.32 -25.15
CA LEU A 528 -11.43 -7.02 -26.20
C LEU A 528 -10.80 -6.20 -27.33
N GLU A 529 -11.39 -6.24 -28.52
CA GLU A 529 -10.91 -5.45 -29.66
C GLU A 529 -11.28 -3.96 -29.50
N ASP A 530 -10.37 -3.08 -29.91
CA ASP A 530 -10.60 -1.64 -30.01
C ASP A 530 -11.57 -1.35 -31.17
N LEU A 531 -12.83 -1.06 -30.84
CA LEU A 531 -13.74 -0.40 -31.78
C LEU A 531 -13.08 0.89 -32.28
N SER A 532 -13.38 1.31 -33.51
CA SER A 532 -12.94 2.62 -33.97
C SER A 532 -13.41 3.73 -33.02
N PHE A 533 -12.74 4.87 -33.05
CA PHE A 533 -13.21 6.06 -32.35
C PHE A 533 -14.68 6.36 -32.73
N ALA A 534 -15.45 6.84 -31.76
CA ALA A 534 -16.82 7.25 -31.97
C ALA A 534 -16.88 8.77 -32.13
N ASP A 535 -17.15 9.25 -33.35
CA ASP A 535 -17.41 10.66 -33.59
C ASP A 535 -18.71 11.05 -32.85
N VAL A 536 -18.64 12.09 -32.02
CA VAL A 536 -19.76 12.70 -31.31
C VAL A 536 -20.15 13.98 -32.06
N ASP A 537 -21.37 14.04 -32.57
CA ASP A 537 -22.02 15.29 -33.00
C ASP A 537 -23.18 15.58 -32.03
N SER A 538 -23.03 16.56 -31.14
CA SER A 538 -24.08 16.93 -30.18
C SER A 538 -24.64 18.34 -30.38
N THR A 539 -25.87 18.54 -29.91
CA THR A 539 -26.64 19.78 -30.05
C THR A 539 -27.31 20.13 -28.73
N VAL A 540 -27.42 21.42 -28.44
CA VAL A 540 -28.08 21.94 -27.23
C VAL A 540 -28.89 23.20 -27.55
N SER A 541 -30.09 23.30 -27.00
CA SER A 541 -30.94 24.49 -27.03
C SER A 541 -31.88 24.49 -25.82
N ASN A 542 -32.09 25.64 -25.19
CA ASN A 542 -33.02 25.78 -24.05
C ASN A 542 -32.74 24.77 -22.90
N ASN A 543 -31.47 24.51 -22.60
CA ASN A 543 -30.97 23.56 -21.60
C ASN A 543 -31.34 22.08 -21.84
N GLN A 544 -31.82 21.73 -23.03
CA GLN A 544 -32.00 20.35 -23.47
C GLN A 544 -31.23 20.10 -24.77
N GLY A 545 -30.96 18.83 -25.08
CA GLY A 545 -30.18 18.50 -26.26
C GLY A 545 -30.15 17.01 -26.58
N SER A 546 -29.37 16.70 -27.61
CA SER A 546 -29.16 15.34 -28.09
C SER A 546 -27.74 15.17 -28.62
N PHE A 547 -27.24 13.94 -28.62
CA PHE A 547 -26.00 13.59 -29.30
C PHE A 547 -26.23 12.50 -30.34
N THR A 548 -25.36 12.46 -31.33
CA THR A 548 -25.25 11.39 -32.31
C THR A 548 -23.85 10.82 -32.23
N LEU A 549 -23.73 9.53 -31.91
CA LEU A 549 -22.48 8.77 -32.03
C LEU A 549 -22.41 8.15 -33.43
N LYS A 550 -21.22 8.13 -34.03
CA LYS A 550 -20.93 7.47 -35.32
C LYS A 550 -19.63 6.68 -35.19
N TRP A 551 -19.63 5.42 -35.61
CA TRP A 551 -18.47 4.53 -35.48
C TRP A 551 -18.31 3.65 -36.72
N GLY A 552 -17.06 3.29 -37.01
CA GLY A 552 -16.74 2.30 -38.02
C GLY A 552 -17.12 0.89 -37.56
N GLY A 553 -17.75 0.12 -38.46
CA GLY A 553 -18.08 -1.29 -38.22
C GLY A 553 -16.88 -2.20 -37.94
N VAL A 554 -17.16 -3.27 -37.20
CA VAL A 554 -16.25 -4.33 -36.75
C VAL A 554 -16.58 -5.62 -37.50
N ALA A 555 -15.57 -6.37 -37.92
CA ALA A 555 -15.77 -7.66 -38.59
C ALA A 555 -16.45 -8.68 -37.65
N ASN A 556 -17.35 -9.50 -38.20
CA ASN A 556 -18.13 -10.52 -37.48
C ASN A 556 -19.08 -10.00 -36.38
N ALA A 557 -19.33 -8.69 -36.31
CA ALA A 557 -20.37 -8.13 -35.46
C ALA A 557 -21.76 -8.38 -36.07
N ALA A 558 -22.68 -8.98 -35.30
CA ALA A 558 -24.10 -9.06 -35.62
C ALA A 558 -24.87 -7.79 -35.21
N GLY A 559 -24.23 -6.91 -34.43
CA GLY A 559 -24.75 -5.58 -34.13
C GLY A 559 -23.96 -4.85 -33.05
N TYR A 560 -24.49 -3.70 -32.63
CA TYR A 560 -23.86 -2.79 -31.70
C TYR A 560 -24.83 -2.39 -30.59
N LYS A 561 -24.28 -2.01 -29.43
CA LYS A 561 -25.01 -1.48 -28.29
C LYS A 561 -24.34 -0.20 -27.80
N VAL A 562 -25.11 0.88 -27.77
CA VAL A 562 -24.69 2.17 -27.20
C VAL A 562 -25.08 2.18 -25.74
N TRP A 563 -24.13 2.55 -24.88
CA TRP A 563 -24.30 2.53 -23.44
C TRP A 563 -24.16 3.94 -22.89
N LEU A 564 -25.18 4.46 -22.20
CA LEU A 564 -25.17 5.81 -21.62
C LEU A 564 -25.16 5.75 -20.09
N SER A 565 -24.22 6.46 -19.45
CA SER A 565 -24.12 6.45 -17.99
C SER A 565 -25.18 7.32 -17.32
N ASP A 566 -25.71 6.83 -16.20
CA ASP A 566 -26.60 7.54 -15.28
C ASP A 566 -25.91 8.03 -13.98
N GLY A 567 -24.57 7.94 -13.91
CA GLY A 567 -23.78 8.25 -12.70
C GLY A 567 -23.54 7.06 -11.76
N TYR A 568 -24.16 5.90 -12.01
CA TYR A 568 -23.92 4.65 -11.28
C TYR A 568 -23.76 3.45 -12.22
N LEU A 569 -24.65 3.29 -13.20
CA LEU A 569 -24.64 2.24 -14.22
C LEU A 569 -24.50 2.82 -15.64
N TYR A 570 -24.13 1.97 -16.58
CA TYR A 570 -24.32 2.18 -18.01
C TYR A 570 -25.60 1.50 -18.49
N ASN A 571 -26.54 2.29 -19.00
CA ASN A 571 -27.82 1.83 -19.54
C ASN A 571 -27.66 1.52 -21.03
N GLY A 572 -27.99 0.30 -21.45
CA GLY A 572 -27.67 -0.23 -22.78
C GLY A 572 -28.83 -0.14 -23.78
N TYR A 573 -28.63 0.62 -24.85
CA TYR A 573 -29.53 0.76 -25.98
C TYR A 573 -29.00 -0.08 -27.14
N ASP A 574 -29.73 -1.13 -27.49
CA ASP A 574 -29.41 -1.95 -28.65
C ASP A 574 -29.74 -1.19 -29.94
N VAL A 575 -28.82 -1.23 -30.92
CA VAL A 575 -28.96 -0.51 -32.19
C VAL A 575 -28.86 -1.42 -33.40
N GLY A 576 -28.74 -2.74 -33.20
CA GLY A 576 -28.57 -3.72 -34.29
C GLY A 576 -27.36 -3.40 -35.16
N GLU A 577 -27.47 -3.63 -36.47
CA GLU A 577 -26.41 -3.36 -37.45
C GLU A 577 -26.17 -1.87 -37.75
N ASN A 578 -26.69 -0.90 -36.97
CA ASN A 578 -26.45 0.52 -37.26
C ASN A 578 -25.04 0.98 -36.86
N TYR A 579 -24.48 1.91 -37.64
CA TYR A 579 -23.15 2.52 -37.46
C TYR A 579 -23.22 3.94 -36.91
N GLU A 580 -24.43 4.44 -36.73
CA GLU A 580 -24.73 5.67 -36.00
C GLU A 580 -25.94 5.46 -35.10
N TRP A 581 -26.00 6.22 -34.02
CA TRP A 581 -27.17 6.30 -33.16
C TRP A 581 -27.29 7.68 -32.57
N THR A 582 -28.51 8.20 -32.60
CA THR A 582 -28.85 9.49 -31.98
C THR A 582 -29.75 9.30 -30.78
N SER A 583 -29.46 10.04 -29.71
CA SER A 583 -30.35 10.16 -28.55
C SER A 583 -31.58 11.01 -28.84
N LYS A 584 -31.64 11.66 -30.01
CA LYS A 584 -32.69 12.61 -30.38
C LYS A 584 -34.05 11.93 -30.60
N ASP A 585 -35.09 12.57 -30.05
CA ASP A 585 -36.48 12.14 -30.11
C ASP A 585 -36.67 10.71 -29.52
N LYS A 586 -35.81 10.33 -28.55
CA LYS A 586 -35.84 9.02 -27.90
C LYS A 586 -36.49 9.03 -26.52
N GLY A 587 -36.64 10.18 -25.87
CA GLY A 587 -37.26 10.25 -24.54
C GLY A 587 -36.57 9.37 -23.48
N ILE A 588 -35.23 9.33 -23.50
CA ILE A 588 -34.42 8.47 -22.61
C ILE A 588 -34.05 9.14 -21.28
N TRP A 589 -34.10 10.47 -21.19
CA TRP A 589 -33.73 11.18 -19.98
C TRP A 589 -34.91 11.25 -19.01
N PRO A 590 -34.72 11.04 -17.70
CA PRO A 590 -35.78 11.25 -16.71
C PRO A 590 -36.37 12.67 -16.79
N THR A 591 -37.69 12.79 -16.65
CA THR A 591 -38.37 14.09 -16.62
C THR A 591 -38.04 14.86 -15.35
N ASN A 592 -38.15 16.20 -15.38
CA ASN A 592 -37.84 17.03 -14.21
C ASN A 592 -38.67 16.64 -12.96
N GLN A 593 -39.91 16.17 -13.15
CA GLN A 593 -40.74 15.68 -12.05
C GLN A 593 -40.27 14.32 -11.51
N GLU A 594 -39.78 13.42 -12.37
CA GLU A 594 -39.18 12.14 -11.96
C GLU A 594 -37.87 12.37 -11.19
N ILE A 595 -37.03 13.30 -11.64
CA ILE A 595 -35.82 13.75 -10.95
C ILE A 595 -36.17 14.29 -9.55
N ILE A 596 -37.17 15.18 -9.44
CA ILE A 596 -37.68 15.69 -8.15
C ILE A 596 -38.23 14.56 -7.26
N ASN A 597 -38.85 13.55 -7.86
CA ASN A 597 -39.38 12.38 -7.15
C ASN A 597 -38.30 11.33 -6.79
N GLY A 598 -37.03 11.55 -7.14
CA GLY A 598 -35.91 10.65 -6.82
C GLY A 598 -35.78 9.43 -7.74
N PHE A 599 -36.25 9.52 -9.00
CA PHE A 599 -36.08 8.47 -10.00
C PHE A 599 -34.60 8.12 -10.24
N LYS A 600 -34.31 6.83 -10.44
CA LYS A 600 -32.96 6.29 -10.59
C LYS A 600 -32.84 5.47 -11.87
N GLY A 601 -31.94 5.89 -12.76
CA GLY A 601 -31.66 5.24 -14.04
C GLY A 601 -32.03 6.12 -15.24
N LEU A 602 -32.12 5.51 -16.42
CA LEU A 602 -32.61 6.14 -17.66
C LEU A 602 -33.84 5.38 -18.20
N HIS A 603 -34.62 6.02 -19.06
CA HIS A 603 -35.78 5.42 -19.70
C HIS A 603 -35.38 4.52 -20.88
N HIS A 604 -36.13 3.43 -21.06
CA HIS A 604 -35.98 2.46 -22.16
C HIS A 604 -37.29 2.24 -22.94
N ASP A 605 -38.35 2.95 -22.59
CA ASP A 605 -39.70 2.85 -23.15
C ASP A 605 -40.16 4.14 -23.86
N ASN A 606 -39.21 5.08 -24.04
CA ASN A 606 -39.36 6.40 -24.65
C ASN A 606 -40.35 7.35 -23.94
N LYS A 607 -40.67 7.15 -22.65
CA LYS A 607 -41.59 8.04 -21.89
C LYS A 607 -40.92 9.25 -21.22
N GLY A 608 -39.60 9.35 -21.25
CA GLY A 608 -38.85 10.47 -20.71
C GLY A 608 -38.81 11.70 -21.63
N GLN A 609 -37.77 12.51 -21.45
CA GLN A 609 -37.48 13.72 -22.22
C GLN A 609 -36.12 13.63 -22.93
N GLU A 610 -35.77 14.68 -23.67
CA GLU A 610 -34.43 14.87 -24.22
C GLU A 610 -33.39 15.13 -23.12
N LEU A 611 -32.11 14.96 -23.44
CA LEU A 611 -31.02 15.04 -22.47
C LEU A 611 -30.89 16.45 -21.88
N SER A 612 -30.76 16.57 -20.56
CA SER A 612 -30.47 17.85 -19.89
C SER A 612 -29.04 18.33 -20.23
N SER A 613 -28.82 19.65 -20.30
CA SER A 613 -27.45 20.22 -20.31
C SER A 613 -26.67 19.89 -19.03
N ASN A 614 -27.37 19.43 -17.98
CA ASN A 614 -26.86 19.27 -16.62
C ASN A 614 -26.94 17.79 -16.17
N PRO A 615 -26.11 16.86 -16.70
CA PRO A 615 -26.22 15.43 -16.37
C PRO A 615 -26.11 15.11 -14.86
N TYR A 616 -25.43 15.97 -14.08
CA TYR A 616 -25.36 15.87 -12.62
C TYR A 616 -26.74 15.82 -11.93
N GLU A 617 -27.79 16.36 -12.55
CA GLU A 617 -29.16 16.37 -12.01
C GLU A 617 -29.67 14.95 -11.72
N VAL A 618 -29.37 13.99 -12.60
CA VAL A 618 -29.63 12.55 -12.42
C VAL A 618 -28.49 11.90 -11.65
N TYR A 619 -27.22 12.23 -11.98
CA TYR A 619 -26.07 11.50 -11.44
C TYR A 619 -25.98 11.61 -9.91
N GLN A 620 -26.35 12.76 -9.32
CA GLN A 620 -26.37 12.96 -7.86
C GLN A 620 -27.40 12.08 -7.13
N ILE A 621 -28.53 11.76 -7.78
CA ILE A 621 -29.60 10.93 -7.20
C ILE A 621 -29.15 9.47 -7.16
N ASN A 622 -28.45 9.03 -8.21
CA ASN A 622 -27.84 7.72 -8.29
C ASN A 622 -26.62 7.60 -7.34
N ASN A 623 -25.71 8.57 -7.36
CA ASN A 623 -24.49 8.60 -6.56
C ASN A 623 -24.09 10.06 -6.21
N PRO A 624 -24.24 10.49 -4.93
CA PRO A 624 -23.94 11.87 -4.51
C PRO A 624 -22.52 12.38 -4.82
N ASN A 625 -21.55 11.49 -5.05
CA ASN A 625 -20.19 11.88 -5.43
C ASN A 625 -20.10 12.53 -6.82
N PHE A 626 -21.14 12.38 -7.67
CA PHE A 626 -21.20 12.94 -9.03
C PHE A 626 -22.04 14.24 -9.13
N ALA A 627 -22.31 14.90 -8.00
CA ALA A 627 -23.17 16.10 -7.94
C ALA A 627 -22.63 17.35 -8.66
N ASN A 628 -21.41 17.31 -9.21
CA ASN A 628 -20.81 18.39 -10.01
C ASN A 628 -20.35 17.90 -11.40
N THR A 629 -20.94 16.82 -11.91
CA THR A 629 -20.52 16.17 -13.17
C THR A 629 -21.30 16.70 -14.37
N GLU A 630 -20.75 17.70 -15.04
CA GLU A 630 -21.35 18.42 -16.19
C GLU A 630 -21.21 17.67 -17.54
N ASN A 631 -20.79 16.41 -17.53
CA ASN A 631 -20.42 15.65 -18.72
C ASN A 631 -21.16 14.32 -18.78
N TYR A 632 -21.59 13.97 -19.99
CA TYR A 632 -22.07 12.64 -20.36
C TYR A 632 -20.90 11.68 -20.56
N TYR A 633 -21.16 10.40 -20.29
CA TYR A 633 -20.25 9.29 -20.56
C TYR A 633 -21.00 8.24 -21.37
N ALA A 634 -20.52 7.98 -22.60
CA ALA A 634 -21.08 6.94 -23.46
C ALA A 634 -19.99 5.98 -23.95
N ARG A 635 -20.26 4.68 -23.96
CA ARG A 635 -19.37 3.64 -24.51
C ARG A 635 -20.11 2.83 -25.57
N ILE A 636 -19.40 2.12 -26.42
CA ILE A 636 -20.00 1.27 -27.47
C ILE A 636 -19.44 -0.14 -27.38
N THR A 637 -20.28 -1.16 -27.52
CA THR A 637 -19.85 -2.57 -27.65
C THR A 637 -20.39 -3.16 -28.94
N ALA A 638 -19.54 -3.85 -29.70
CA ALA A 638 -19.97 -4.71 -30.81
C ALA A 638 -20.18 -6.14 -30.29
N TYR A 639 -21.27 -6.78 -30.70
CA TYR A 639 -21.61 -8.14 -30.28
C TYR A 639 -21.69 -9.12 -31.47
N ASP A 640 -21.38 -10.39 -31.23
CA ASP A 640 -21.46 -11.46 -32.23
C ASP A 640 -22.89 -12.05 -32.35
N ALA A 641 -23.08 -13.07 -33.20
CA ALA A 641 -24.38 -13.75 -33.36
C ALA A 641 -24.91 -14.42 -32.07
N ASN A 642 -24.06 -14.66 -31.06
CA ASN A 642 -24.42 -15.17 -29.74
C ASN A 642 -24.68 -14.05 -28.70
N GLY A 643 -24.58 -12.78 -29.09
CA GLY A 643 -24.70 -11.63 -28.18
C GLY A 643 -23.53 -11.51 -27.19
N GLU A 644 -22.32 -11.89 -27.60
CA GLU A 644 -21.09 -11.80 -26.80
C GLU A 644 -20.26 -10.61 -27.28
N THR A 645 -19.78 -9.77 -26.34
CA THR A 645 -18.99 -8.58 -26.70
C THR A 645 -17.66 -9.01 -27.32
N ILE A 646 -17.45 -8.65 -28.59
CA ILE A 646 -16.20 -8.92 -29.32
C ILE A 646 -15.27 -7.70 -29.36
N ALA A 647 -15.84 -6.49 -29.35
CA ALA A 647 -15.11 -5.23 -29.38
C ALA A 647 -15.75 -4.17 -28.46
N LEU A 648 -14.92 -3.28 -27.92
CA LEU A 648 -15.29 -2.21 -26.99
C LEU A 648 -14.68 -0.88 -27.46
N GLN A 649 -15.49 0.18 -27.43
CA GLN A 649 -15.06 1.58 -27.46
C GLN A 649 -15.18 2.10 -26.03
N ASN A 650 -14.05 2.43 -25.39
CA ASN A 650 -14.04 2.91 -24.02
C ASN A 650 -14.77 4.27 -23.87
N ALA A 651 -15.23 4.56 -22.65
CA ALA A 651 -16.16 5.66 -22.38
C ALA A 651 -15.71 7.02 -22.94
N THR A 652 -16.40 7.45 -24.00
CA THR A 652 -16.32 8.79 -24.58
C THR A 652 -17.01 9.76 -23.64
N ARG A 653 -16.28 10.81 -23.23
CA ARG A 653 -16.75 11.88 -22.35
C ARG A 653 -17.01 13.14 -23.18
N PHE A 654 -18.17 13.76 -23.01
CA PHE A 654 -18.56 15.00 -23.72
C PHE A 654 -19.63 15.79 -22.94
N SER A 655 -19.77 17.07 -23.23
CA SER A 655 -20.91 17.92 -22.82
C SER A 655 -21.80 18.22 -24.04
N LEU A 656 -23.09 18.56 -23.82
CA LEU A 656 -24.00 18.86 -24.94
C LEU A 656 -23.66 20.21 -25.59
N GLY A 657 -23.44 20.18 -26.91
CA GLY A 657 -22.84 21.26 -27.68
C GLY A 657 -21.44 20.92 -28.19
N ASP A 658 -20.77 19.89 -27.65
CA ASP A 658 -19.51 19.39 -28.19
C ASP A 658 -19.70 18.71 -29.54
N SER A 659 -18.73 18.89 -30.43
CA SER A 659 -18.48 18.02 -31.58
C SER A 659 -17.07 17.46 -31.43
N ILE A 660 -16.96 16.16 -31.12
CA ILE A 660 -15.70 15.45 -30.93
C ILE A 660 -15.53 14.49 -32.11
N LYS A 661 -14.46 14.63 -32.89
CA LYS A 661 -14.22 13.77 -34.06
C LYS A 661 -12.83 13.17 -33.97
N GLU A 662 -12.64 12.00 -34.57
CA GLU A 662 -11.28 11.45 -34.66
C GLU A 662 -10.42 12.36 -35.55
N GLU A 663 -9.32 12.85 -34.99
CA GLU A 663 -8.20 13.42 -35.75
C GLU A 663 -7.52 12.33 -36.59
N VAL A 664 -8.20 11.90 -37.65
CA VAL A 664 -7.62 11.12 -38.74
C VAL A 664 -6.59 12.02 -39.44
N PRO A 665 -5.29 11.68 -39.44
CA PRO A 665 -4.28 12.46 -40.13
C PRO A 665 -4.61 12.61 -41.61
N ASN A 666 -4.27 13.75 -42.21
CA ASN A 666 -4.40 13.89 -43.65
C ASN A 666 -3.28 13.11 -44.37
N PHE A 667 -3.56 11.85 -44.65
CA PHE A 667 -2.66 10.92 -45.34
C PHE A 667 -2.26 11.36 -46.76
N GLU A 668 -2.97 12.31 -47.38
CA GLU A 668 -2.59 12.90 -48.67
C GLU A 668 -1.41 13.89 -48.54
N THR A 669 -1.16 14.41 -47.33
CA THR A 669 -0.11 15.40 -47.05
C THR A 669 1.05 14.87 -46.22
N MET A 670 1.02 13.59 -45.81
CA MET A 670 2.11 12.98 -45.04
C MET A 670 3.28 12.60 -45.94
N THR A 671 4.49 13.00 -45.54
CA THR A 671 5.71 12.66 -46.28
C THR A 671 6.28 11.30 -45.89
N ASN A 672 7.01 10.68 -46.81
CA ASN A 672 7.77 9.45 -46.57
C ASN A 672 8.76 9.64 -45.40
N GLU A 673 9.33 10.84 -45.25
CA GLU A 673 10.30 11.19 -44.21
C GLU A 673 9.67 11.23 -42.80
N GLU A 674 8.47 11.80 -42.63
CA GLU A 674 7.70 11.72 -41.37
C GLU A 674 7.28 10.27 -41.05
N LEU A 675 6.99 9.49 -42.09
CA LEU A 675 6.73 8.06 -41.99
C LEU A 675 8.02 7.25 -41.75
N GLY A 676 9.21 7.85 -41.87
CA GLY A 676 10.49 7.18 -41.71
C GLY A 676 10.75 6.09 -42.75
N ILE A 677 10.06 6.18 -43.88
CA ILE A 677 10.12 5.25 -45.02
C ILE A 677 11.28 5.72 -45.91
N LYS A 678 12.18 4.81 -46.25
CA LYS A 678 13.38 5.07 -47.04
C LYS A 678 13.15 4.81 -48.52
N GLU A 679 14.01 5.41 -49.33
CA GLU A 679 14.24 4.97 -50.70
C GLU A 679 14.67 3.48 -50.68
N GLY A 680 13.88 2.61 -51.31
CA GLY A 680 14.02 1.14 -51.21
C GLY A 680 13.15 0.42 -50.15
N ASP A 681 12.38 1.13 -49.31
CA ASP A 681 11.25 0.52 -48.57
C ASP A 681 9.97 0.37 -49.45
N TYR A 682 10.07 0.82 -50.70
CA TYR A 682 9.14 0.60 -51.80
C TYR A 682 9.77 -0.38 -52.79
N ASN A 683 8.98 -1.35 -53.25
CA ASN A 683 9.12 -1.88 -54.60
C ASN A 683 8.10 -1.13 -55.45
N GLU A 684 8.54 -0.38 -56.47
CA GLU A 684 7.63 0.39 -57.33
C GLU A 684 6.75 -0.55 -58.16
N ASP A 685 7.32 -1.67 -58.61
CA ASP A 685 6.64 -2.75 -59.34
C ASP A 685 5.48 -3.35 -58.52
N GLU A 686 5.62 -3.52 -57.19
CA GLU A 686 4.54 -4.00 -56.31
C GLU A 686 3.36 -3.02 -56.25
N MET A 687 3.65 -1.71 -56.24
CA MET A 687 2.60 -0.68 -56.24
C MET A 687 1.91 -0.59 -57.61
N GLU A 688 2.64 -0.79 -58.72
CA GLU A 688 2.04 -0.88 -60.06
C GLU A 688 1.07 -2.07 -60.16
N VAL A 689 1.44 -3.25 -59.65
CA VAL A 689 0.55 -4.43 -59.59
C VAL A 689 -0.74 -4.13 -58.81
N VAL A 690 -0.63 -3.52 -57.62
CA VAL A 690 -1.78 -3.14 -56.79
C VAL A 690 -2.68 -2.13 -57.51
N GLU A 691 -2.08 -1.06 -58.07
CA GLU A 691 -2.83 0.00 -58.74
C GLU A 691 -3.51 -0.52 -60.02
N LYS A 692 -2.88 -1.42 -60.77
CA LYS A 692 -3.47 -2.04 -61.97
C LYS A 692 -4.66 -2.94 -61.62
N ILE A 693 -4.54 -3.83 -60.64
CA ILE A 693 -5.64 -4.73 -60.24
C ILE A 693 -6.81 -3.93 -59.64
N TYR A 694 -6.55 -2.94 -58.80
CA TYR A 694 -7.62 -2.09 -58.24
C TYR A 694 -8.27 -1.19 -59.30
N THR A 695 -7.51 -0.69 -60.28
CA THR A 695 -8.09 0.09 -61.40
C THR A 695 -9.03 -0.79 -62.23
N ALA A 696 -8.64 -2.02 -62.56
CA ALA A 696 -9.53 -2.98 -63.21
C ALA A 696 -10.83 -3.22 -62.40
N VAL A 697 -10.72 -3.45 -61.08
CA VAL A 697 -11.90 -3.60 -60.20
C VAL A 697 -12.77 -2.33 -60.14
N GLU A 698 -12.18 -1.13 -60.27
CA GLU A 698 -12.93 0.13 -60.38
C GLU A 698 -13.58 0.34 -61.76
N GLU A 699 -13.00 -0.18 -62.83
CA GLU A 699 -13.44 0.06 -64.21
C GLU A 699 -14.43 -0.99 -64.74
N ILE A 700 -14.36 -2.26 -64.28
CA ILE A 700 -15.16 -3.40 -64.76
C ILE A 700 -16.66 -3.10 -65.03
N PRO A 701 -17.18 -3.24 -66.26
CA PRO A 701 -18.58 -2.92 -66.55
C PRO A 701 -19.56 -3.79 -65.76
N GLU A 702 -20.66 -3.20 -65.27
CA GLU A 702 -21.70 -3.95 -64.54
C GLU A 702 -22.31 -5.08 -65.40
N SER A 703 -22.37 -4.89 -66.72
CA SER A 703 -22.78 -5.91 -67.68
C SER A 703 -21.85 -7.13 -67.75
N VAL A 704 -20.54 -6.94 -67.52
CA VAL A 704 -19.56 -8.03 -67.47
C VAL A 704 -19.78 -8.85 -66.20
N VAL A 705 -19.89 -8.20 -65.04
CA VAL A 705 -20.16 -8.86 -63.75
C VAL A 705 -21.50 -9.61 -63.78
N ASN A 706 -22.55 -8.96 -64.30
CA ASN A 706 -23.88 -9.57 -64.45
C ASN A 706 -23.93 -10.70 -65.51
N SER A 707 -22.86 -10.89 -66.30
CA SER A 707 -22.69 -12.04 -67.21
C SER A 707 -22.03 -13.26 -66.53
N GLY A 708 -21.69 -13.15 -65.24
CA GLY A 708 -21.18 -14.25 -64.42
C GLY A 708 -19.66 -14.28 -64.28
N GLU A 709 -19.20 -15.17 -63.41
CA GLU A 709 -17.80 -15.23 -62.96
C GLU A 709 -16.81 -15.48 -64.10
N SER A 710 -17.14 -16.38 -65.04
CA SER A 710 -16.28 -16.65 -66.22
C SER A 710 -16.04 -15.41 -67.07
N LYS A 711 -17.01 -14.50 -67.20
CA LYS A 711 -16.82 -13.23 -67.93
C LYS A 711 -16.16 -12.15 -67.08
N THR A 712 -16.31 -12.23 -65.77
CA THR A 712 -15.57 -11.42 -64.81
C THR A 712 -14.07 -11.78 -64.84
N VAL A 713 -13.74 -13.07 -64.88
CA VAL A 713 -12.37 -13.60 -65.05
C VAL A 713 -11.76 -13.13 -66.36
N GLU A 714 -12.37 -13.44 -67.51
CA GLU A 714 -11.83 -13.08 -68.84
C GLU A 714 -11.47 -11.58 -68.94
N TRP A 715 -12.34 -10.70 -68.43
CA TRP A 715 -12.11 -9.25 -68.47
C TRP A 715 -11.00 -8.80 -67.49
N LEU A 716 -10.92 -9.38 -66.29
CA LEU A 716 -9.84 -9.08 -65.35
C LEU A 716 -8.49 -9.57 -65.85
N GLU A 717 -8.43 -10.72 -66.54
CA GLU A 717 -7.22 -11.22 -67.20
C GLU A 717 -6.78 -10.31 -68.35
N GLU A 718 -7.72 -9.86 -69.20
CA GLU A 718 -7.42 -8.98 -70.35
C GLU A 718 -6.86 -7.61 -69.91
N GLU A 719 -7.49 -6.96 -68.93
CA GLU A 719 -7.12 -5.60 -68.50
C GLU A 719 -5.90 -5.59 -67.56
N THR A 720 -5.79 -6.57 -66.64
CA THR A 720 -4.64 -6.62 -65.71
C THR A 720 -3.43 -7.32 -66.32
N GLY A 721 -3.60 -8.21 -67.30
CA GLY A 721 -2.53 -9.04 -67.85
C GLY A 721 -2.02 -10.13 -66.89
N TYR A 722 -2.75 -10.40 -65.80
CA TYR A 722 -2.43 -11.46 -64.83
C TYR A 722 -3.53 -12.53 -64.86
N PRO A 723 -3.20 -13.83 -64.87
CA PRO A 723 -4.20 -14.90 -64.81
C PRO A 723 -5.08 -14.82 -63.55
N VAL A 724 -6.36 -15.17 -63.68
CA VAL A 724 -7.34 -15.14 -62.58
C VAL A 724 -8.10 -16.46 -62.53
N ALA A 725 -8.13 -17.12 -61.36
CA ALA A 725 -8.97 -18.30 -61.14
C ALA A 725 -10.09 -18.00 -60.14
N VAL A 726 -11.18 -18.75 -60.23
CA VAL A 726 -12.16 -18.89 -59.15
C VAL A 726 -11.71 -20.05 -58.26
N THR A 727 -11.55 -19.81 -56.96
CA THR A 727 -11.23 -20.86 -55.98
C THR A 727 -12.46 -21.71 -55.64
N ASN A 728 -12.26 -22.81 -54.91
CA ASN A 728 -13.36 -23.65 -54.41
C ASN A 728 -14.37 -22.90 -53.51
N ASP A 729 -14.00 -21.72 -53.01
CA ASP A 729 -14.78 -20.89 -52.10
C ASP A 729 -15.37 -19.64 -52.81
N GLU A 730 -15.53 -19.67 -54.14
CA GLU A 730 -16.08 -18.57 -54.97
C GLU A 730 -15.27 -17.25 -54.88
N GLN A 731 -13.96 -17.36 -54.63
CA GLN A 731 -13.03 -16.22 -54.59
C GLN A 731 -12.32 -16.05 -55.95
N LEU A 732 -12.29 -14.83 -56.48
CA LEU A 732 -11.41 -14.43 -57.58
C LEU A 732 -9.99 -14.25 -57.04
N GLN A 733 -9.05 -15.07 -57.50
CA GLN A 733 -7.64 -15.01 -57.11
C GLN A 733 -6.75 -14.72 -58.33
N PHE A 734 -5.93 -13.67 -58.22
CA PHE A 734 -4.93 -13.29 -59.23
C PHE A 734 -3.64 -14.08 -59.05
N TYR A 735 -2.97 -14.46 -60.13
CA TYR A 735 -1.66 -15.12 -60.12
C TYR A 735 -0.60 -14.22 -60.76
N VAL A 736 0.55 -14.07 -60.09
CA VAL A 736 1.68 -13.26 -60.57
C VAL A 736 2.91 -14.17 -60.63
N GLU A 737 3.54 -14.27 -61.80
CA GLU A 737 4.45 -15.39 -62.12
C GLU A 737 5.84 -15.35 -61.45
N ASP A 738 6.23 -14.28 -60.73
CA ASP A 738 7.50 -14.23 -59.98
C ASP A 738 7.31 -14.01 -58.46
N PRO A 739 7.24 -15.11 -57.67
CA PRO A 739 7.21 -15.06 -56.21
C PRO A 739 8.49 -14.54 -55.53
N ASN A 740 9.58 -14.26 -56.26
CA ASN A 740 10.81 -13.70 -55.67
C ASN A 740 10.87 -12.17 -55.78
N GLN A 741 10.13 -11.55 -56.70
CA GLN A 741 9.98 -10.09 -56.77
C GLN A 741 9.21 -9.56 -55.55
N ILE A 742 8.19 -10.30 -55.09
CA ILE A 742 7.48 -10.03 -53.82
C ILE A 742 8.27 -10.68 -52.67
N SER A 743 9.40 -10.07 -52.30
CA SER A 743 10.41 -10.74 -51.46
C SER A 743 9.97 -10.93 -49.99
N THR A 744 9.47 -12.13 -49.65
CA THR A 744 8.98 -12.50 -48.31
C THR A 744 10.07 -12.70 -47.24
N ARG A 745 11.35 -12.44 -47.55
CA ARG A 745 12.50 -12.86 -46.72
C ARG A 745 13.01 -11.80 -45.74
N GLY A 746 12.27 -11.61 -44.64
CA GLY A 746 12.86 -11.20 -43.36
C GLY A 746 12.07 -10.16 -42.56
N VAL A 747 11.51 -10.58 -41.40
CA VAL A 747 10.94 -9.74 -40.31
C VAL A 747 9.70 -8.88 -40.68
N ALA A 748 9.54 -8.49 -41.94
CA ALA A 748 8.49 -7.59 -42.44
C ALA A 748 7.17 -8.28 -42.85
N GLY A 749 7.07 -9.62 -42.77
CA GLY A 749 6.02 -10.47 -43.38
C GLY A 749 4.57 -10.34 -42.89
N CYS A 750 4.16 -9.19 -42.34
CA CYS A 750 2.76 -8.80 -42.11
C CYS A 750 2.56 -7.27 -42.34
N ALA A 751 3.54 -6.60 -42.99
CA ALA A 751 3.58 -5.16 -43.26
C ALA A 751 3.97 -4.84 -44.72
N ILE A 752 4.54 -5.81 -45.44
CA ILE A 752 4.68 -5.84 -46.91
C ILE A 752 3.90 -7.08 -47.34
N ALA A 753 2.60 -6.89 -47.58
CA ALA A 753 1.67 -7.96 -47.93
C ALA A 753 0.41 -7.46 -48.66
N ILE A 754 0.39 -6.23 -49.19
CA ILE A 754 -0.84 -5.61 -49.73
C ILE A 754 -1.09 -6.09 -51.17
N GLY A 755 -0.07 -6.02 -52.05
CA GLY A 755 -0.12 -6.73 -53.34
C GLY A 755 -0.25 -8.24 -53.15
N TYR A 756 0.55 -8.81 -52.22
CA TYR A 756 0.48 -10.22 -51.88
C TYR A 756 -0.91 -10.68 -51.45
N ALA A 757 -1.67 -9.90 -50.66
CA ALA A 757 -3.00 -10.29 -50.18
C ALA A 757 -4.02 -10.48 -51.31
N ILE A 758 -4.03 -9.55 -52.28
CA ILE A 758 -4.92 -9.59 -53.45
C ILE A 758 -4.61 -10.84 -54.30
N VAL A 759 -3.32 -11.17 -54.42
CA VAL A 759 -2.78 -12.33 -55.17
C VAL A 759 -2.93 -13.65 -54.40
N SER A 760 -2.99 -13.65 -53.07
CA SER A 760 -2.86 -14.87 -52.25
C SER A 760 -4.12 -15.30 -51.49
N PHE A 761 -5.05 -14.39 -51.21
CA PHE A 761 -6.31 -14.71 -50.52
C PHE A 761 -7.54 -14.67 -51.43
N GLY A 762 -7.44 -13.97 -52.57
CA GLY A 762 -8.56 -13.72 -53.46
C GLY A 762 -9.65 -12.85 -52.82
N PHE A 763 -10.76 -12.66 -53.54
CA PHE A 763 -11.93 -11.94 -53.02
C PHE A 763 -13.26 -12.43 -53.61
N PRO A 764 -14.40 -12.34 -52.91
CA PRO A 764 -15.63 -12.96 -53.39
C PRO A 764 -16.15 -12.28 -54.65
N ALA A 765 -16.40 -13.05 -55.72
CA ALA A 765 -16.88 -12.49 -57.00
C ALA A 765 -18.15 -11.64 -56.81
N ALA A 766 -19.09 -12.14 -56.00
CA ALA A 766 -20.34 -11.46 -55.63
C ALA A 766 -20.18 -10.10 -54.90
N LYS A 767 -18.96 -9.71 -54.49
CA LYS A 767 -18.67 -8.42 -53.83
C LYS A 767 -18.00 -7.40 -54.77
N ILE A 768 -17.64 -7.75 -56.01
CA ILE A 768 -16.87 -6.87 -56.91
C ILE A 768 -17.55 -5.52 -57.20
N LEU A 769 -18.88 -5.47 -57.34
CA LEU A 769 -19.62 -4.21 -57.51
C LEU A 769 -19.61 -3.33 -56.24
N LYS A 770 -19.54 -3.94 -55.05
CA LYS A 770 -19.40 -3.20 -53.78
C LYS A 770 -17.98 -2.63 -53.64
N LEU A 771 -16.97 -3.35 -54.12
CA LEU A 771 -15.59 -2.87 -54.20
C LEU A 771 -15.43 -1.70 -55.17
N LYS A 772 -15.97 -1.83 -56.38
CA LYS A 772 -16.08 -0.76 -57.38
C LYS A 772 -16.70 0.51 -56.80
N ALA A 773 -17.80 0.38 -56.06
CA ALA A 773 -18.47 1.50 -55.40
C ALA A 773 -17.65 2.07 -54.23
N ALA A 774 -16.97 1.23 -53.45
CA ALA A 774 -16.12 1.64 -52.34
C ALA A 774 -14.90 2.45 -52.83
N MET A 775 -14.20 1.98 -53.87
CA MET A 775 -13.05 2.67 -54.46
C MET A 775 -13.46 4.04 -55.02
N LYS A 776 -14.58 4.12 -55.75
CA LYS A 776 -15.14 5.38 -56.25
C LYS A 776 -15.47 6.36 -55.12
N ALA A 777 -16.07 5.89 -54.03
CA ALA A 777 -16.38 6.72 -52.86
C ALA A 777 -15.13 7.17 -52.08
N LEU A 778 -13.98 6.53 -52.26
CA LEU A 778 -12.68 6.94 -51.73
C LEU A 778 -11.87 7.84 -52.69
N GLY A 779 -12.41 8.15 -53.87
CA GLY A 779 -11.73 8.98 -54.88
C GLY A 779 -10.78 8.21 -55.80
N GLY A 780 -11.02 6.91 -55.98
CA GLY A 780 -10.39 6.06 -57.00
C GLY A 780 -9.37 5.06 -56.45
N ALA A 781 -9.14 3.98 -57.20
CA ALA A 781 -8.25 2.86 -56.93
C ALA A 781 -6.83 3.31 -56.54
N THR A 782 -6.19 4.10 -57.39
CA THR A 782 -4.86 4.70 -57.18
C THR A 782 -4.78 5.51 -55.89
N LYS A 783 -5.83 6.29 -55.58
CA LYS A 783 -5.88 7.15 -54.39
C LYS A 783 -6.08 6.32 -53.13
N PHE A 784 -6.96 5.31 -53.18
CA PHE A 784 -7.16 4.34 -52.12
C PHE A 784 -5.86 3.59 -51.79
N ALA A 785 -5.17 3.02 -52.78
CA ALA A 785 -3.93 2.27 -52.58
C ALA A 785 -2.85 3.10 -51.85
N LYS A 786 -2.61 4.33 -52.33
CA LYS A 786 -1.62 5.24 -51.72
C LYS A 786 -2.02 5.68 -50.30
N GLN A 787 -3.28 6.07 -50.06
CA GLN A 787 -3.75 6.42 -48.71
C GLN A 787 -3.69 5.23 -47.75
N PHE A 788 -4.03 4.03 -48.21
CA PHE A 788 -4.02 2.79 -47.43
C PHE A 788 -2.61 2.46 -46.94
N TYR A 789 -1.62 2.47 -47.84
CA TYR A 789 -0.22 2.20 -47.49
C TYR A 789 0.32 3.20 -46.45
N ILE A 790 0.09 4.50 -46.69
CA ILE A 790 0.53 5.59 -45.81
C ILE A 790 -0.08 5.46 -44.41
N SER A 791 -1.40 5.27 -44.33
CA SER A 791 -2.11 5.16 -43.05
C SER A 791 -1.77 3.88 -42.29
N TYR A 792 -1.58 2.75 -42.98
CA TYR A 792 -1.08 1.53 -42.36
C TYR A 792 0.31 1.72 -41.76
N LYS A 793 1.27 2.28 -42.52
CA LYS A 793 2.63 2.55 -42.03
C LYS A 793 2.62 3.53 -40.84
N TYR A 794 1.71 4.52 -40.83
CA TYR A 794 1.51 5.42 -39.69
C TYR A 794 1.01 4.69 -38.44
N TYR A 795 -0.05 3.87 -38.55
CA TYR A 795 -0.62 3.18 -37.38
C TYR A 795 0.25 2.02 -36.88
N ALA A 796 0.98 1.32 -37.76
CA ALA A 796 1.88 0.23 -37.42
C ALA A 796 3.08 0.66 -36.53
N LYS A 797 3.43 1.96 -36.52
CA LYS A 797 4.39 2.51 -35.55
C LYS A 797 3.91 2.49 -34.09
N LYS A 798 2.60 2.32 -33.85
CA LYS A 798 1.93 2.56 -32.55
C LYS A 798 0.98 1.45 -32.11
N ARG A 799 0.70 0.46 -32.97
CA ARG A 799 -0.30 -0.60 -32.77
C ARG A 799 0.26 -1.94 -33.26
N THR A 800 -0.32 -3.05 -32.81
CA THR A 800 -0.06 -4.36 -33.44
C THR A 800 -0.46 -4.32 -34.92
N LYS A 801 0.18 -5.15 -35.76
CA LYS A 801 -0.05 -5.12 -37.22
C LYS A 801 -1.52 -5.32 -37.58
N ALA A 802 -2.20 -6.24 -36.88
CA ALA A 802 -3.64 -6.44 -36.90
C ALA A 802 -4.45 -5.17 -36.58
N ALA A 803 -4.17 -4.52 -35.44
CA ALA A 803 -4.89 -3.32 -35.02
C ALA A 803 -4.56 -2.08 -35.89
N ALA A 804 -3.38 -2.04 -36.53
CA ALA A 804 -3.03 -1.02 -37.51
C ALA A 804 -3.81 -1.19 -38.83
N LEU A 805 -3.95 -2.43 -39.31
CA LEU A 805 -4.71 -2.78 -40.51
C LEU A 805 -6.20 -2.45 -40.38
N LYS A 806 -6.82 -2.81 -39.25
CA LYS A 806 -8.21 -2.43 -38.94
C LYS A 806 -8.35 -0.90 -38.80
N LYS A 807 -7.44 -0.24 -38.08
CA LYS A 807 -7.51 1.21 -37.88
C LYS A 807 -7.38 1.99 -39.19
N THR A 808 -6.51 1.55 -40.09
CA THR A 808 -6.35 2.07 -41.47
C THR A 808 -7.69 2.16 -42.19
N ILE A 809 -8.42 1.04 -42.30
CA ILE A 809 -9.71 0.98 -43.00
C ILE A 809 -10.79 1.76 -42.28
N ASN A 810 -10.76 1.77 -40.94
CA ASN A 810 -11.67 2.57 -40.14
C ASN A 810 -11.47 4.07 -40.39
N SER A 811 -10.24 4.52 -40.66
CA SER A 811 -9.90 5.94 -40.84
C SER A 811 -10.07 6.43 -42.29
N ILE A 812 -9.64 5.67 -43.30
CA ILE A 812 -9.85 6.02 -44.72
C ILE A 812 -11.32 5.78 -45.13
N GLY A 813 -11.90 4.66 -44.70
CA GLY A 813 -13.27 4.25 -44.99
C GLY A 813 -14.32 4.85 -44.06
N LYS A 814 -14.00 5.91 -43.30
CA LYS A 814 -14.89 6.49 -42.27
C LYS A 814 -16.22 7.02 -42.81
N ASN A 815 -16.26 7.41 -44.09
CA ASN A 815 -17.45 7.89 -44.79
C ASN A 815 -18.16 6.79 -45.60
N LEU A 816 -17.66 5.54 -45.60
CA LEU A 816 -18.25 4.44 -46.38
C LEU A 816 -19.39 3.77 -45.63
N ARG A 817 -20.36 3.27 -46.39
CA ARG A 817 -21.31 2.27 -45.90
C ARG A 817 -20.59 1.02 -45.42
N SER A 818 -21.16 0.34 -44.44
CA SER A 818 -20.62 -0.91 -43.90
C SER A 818 -20.50 -2.04 -44.92
N ASP A 819 -21.43 -2.16 -45.87
CA ASP A 819 -21.37 -3.21 -46.90
C ASP A 819 -20.25 -2.98 -47.92
N MET A 820 -19.89 -1.72 -48.18
CA MET A 820 -18.71 -1.31 -48.94
C MET A 820 -17.42 -1.52 -48.12
N LYS A 821 -17.44 -1.15 -46.84
CA LYS A 821 -16.30 -1.26 -45.92
C LYS A 821 -15.94 -2.72 -45.61
N ASN A 822 -16.95 -3.58 -45.42
CA ASN A 822 -16.78 -5.02 -45.24
C ASN A 822 -16.20 -5.64 -46.51
N ALA A 823 -16.74 -5.29 -47.69
CA ALA A 823 -16.15 -5.72 -48.96
C ALA A 823 -14.66 -5.35 -49.08
N LEU A 824 -14.26 -4.13 -48.69
CA LEU A 824 -12.83 -3.77 -48.62
C LEU A 824 -12.03 -4.63 -47.63
N MET A 825 -12.59 -4.97 -46.46
CA MET A 825 -11.93 -5.89 -45.52
C MET A 825 -11.80 -7.31 -46.07
N ASP A 826 -12.78 -7.77 -46.85
CA ASP A 826 -12.75 -9.06 -47.54
C ASP A 826 -11.67 -9.07 -48.65
N LEU A 827 -11.63 -8.05 -49.51
CA LEU A 827 -10.64 -7.87 -50.60
C LEU A 827 -9.20 -7.85 -50.10
N LEU A 828 -9.00 -7.33 -48.89
CA LEU A 828 -7.69 -7.27 -48.25
C LEU A 828 -7.36 -8.54 -47.45
N GLY A 829 -8.15 -9.61 -47.61
CA GLY A 829 -7.92 -10.91 -46.96
C GLY A 829 -7.88 -10.85 -45.43
N ILE A 830 -8.55 -9.86 -44.80
CA ILE A 830 -8.19 -9.45 -43.44
C ILE A 830 -8.49 -10.53 -42.40
N ALA A 831 -9.51 -11.35 -42.59
CA ALA A 831 -9.73 -12.52 -41.74
C ALA A 831 -8.51 -13.45 -41.73
N ALA A 832 -7.99 -13.81 -42.91
CA ALA A 832 -6.80 -14.66 -43.05
C ALA A 832 -5.51 -13.97 -42.57
N ILE A 833 -5.34 -12.66 -42.81
CA ILE A 833 -4.19 -11.90 -42.26
C ILE A 833 -4.25 -11.84 -40.72
N LEU A 834 -5.43 -11.74 -40.12
CA LEU A 834 -5.60 -11.79 -38.66
C LEU A 834 -5.32 -13.17 -38.07
N GLU A 835 -5.44 -14.25 -38.86
CA GLU A 835 -5.05 -15.61 -38.44
C GLU A 835 -3.55 -15.86 -38.64
N GLN A 836 -2.96 -15.37 -39.73
CA GLN A 836 -1.52 -15.53 -40.02
C GLN A 836 -0.62 -14.58 -39.21
N CYS A 837 -1.15 -13.47 -38.71
CA CYS A 837 -0.42 -12.47 -37.91
C CYS A 837 -0.84 -12.45 -36.43
N ARG A 838 -1.31 -13.59 -35.89
CA ARG A 838 -1.60 -13.82 -34.46
C ARG A 838 -0.33 -13.93 -33.62
#